data_AF-A0A6F8SJR0-F1
#
_entry.id   AF-A0A6F8SJR0-F1
#
_cell.length_a   1.000
_cell.length_b   1.000
_cell.length_c   1.000
_cell.angle_alpha   90.00
_cell.angle_beta   90.00
_cell.angle_gamma   90.00
#
_symmetry.space_group_name_H-M   'P 1'
#
loop_
_entity.id
_entity.type
_entity.pdbx_description
1 polymer ?
#
loop_
_entity_poly.entity_id
_entity_poly.type
_entity_poly.pdbx_seq_one_letter_code
_entity_poly.pdbx_strand_id
1 'polypeptide(L)'
;MRNVELLAPAGNMAALHAAVAGGADAVYLGLETFNARRGADNFTLETLREACDFAHLRGVSIYVTMNTIILPDEVGEALECVRQAYRAGADGFIVQDIGLAAEISRTLPEASLHLSTQMNTHNLAGVRAAARLGAERITLAREVSLDEIALLCAAAAEEGMEVEVFAHGALCVCYSGQCFMSSMIGGRSANRGMCAQACRLPYELQNKALQKSLPSPGDHLLSPRDLCTVDRVDDLVAAGVASLKIEGRMKSPEYVFAVTSVYRKALDAALTKENAAIADADRDRLTDAFSRGFTTAYLDGKRGNDIMSYQRPNNRGLFLGRVDEVRDGAAYLKSAHALTEGDVLEFWTRKGNGTLTLGPVRTDKKGRYHLPLEGKTRTVKAGDRVFRVRSAEAAFEDDAREPRVPLVGTATLHIGEPLRMEFRPATIADPRDAGFAPEDLTVDPAGGDLGRPSSSAIDFRSEDLSGAARTTLAVARRLQAAFPDGVSGGADGAPVEAARTRVVSFDDVAAHIDRLGNMPYQLVNLTIDMDDGVGIGFSALHGVRAAALDALTEALTAEGHGRTLPRTTPREPLPAAHPAGCRVAVTVANPACARAAKRAGAHLIYVPALNYRRGEAVIAGQKNAAAEQAGYPKGCIPIMPVADHEAVGGAREAVVDADVWKYAAEGKPLLAESLGAMERASEEGALLDVGPHVPITNGLSLAVASEFGANRVWLSPELTLRQIEAVAKDAPVELGVLLIGAQELMVTEHCMLMSQGPCDENCAVCPRRKSPHALLDRKGYEFPVVTDAMGRSHLYNAVETDIAPAMPDLLAAGISSYMVDATLMNAEETAHAVGRAIRALHVAQNDGNAIAKMPNTTSGHLYRGVS
;
A
#
# COMPACT_ATOMS: atom_id res chain seq x y z
N MET A 1 -13.99 23.45 3.13
CA MET A 1 -12.68 23.09 2.55
C MET A 1 -12.70 21.59 2.26
N ARG A 2 -12.08 21.11 1.17
CA ARG A 2 -11.90 19.65 1.00
C ARG A 2 -10.96 19.19 2.11
N ASN A 3 -11.39 18.22 2.92
CA ASN A 3 -10.53 17.61 3.93
C ASN A 3 -9.81 16.45 3.25
N VAL A 4 -8.48 16.49 3.19
CA VAL A 4 -7.67 15.39 2.63
C VAL A 4 -7.01 14.70 3.81
N GLU A 5 -7.21 13.39 3.91
CA GLU A 5 -6.73 12.55 4.99
C GLU A 5 -5.25 12.21 4.79
N LEU A 6 -4.44 12.35 5.85
CA LEU A 6 -3.11 11.76 5.90
C LEU A 6 -3.15 10.40 6.59
N LEU A 7 -3.00 9.33 5.80
CA LEU A 7 -3.04 7.95 6.28
C LEU A 7 -1.63 7.40 6.54
N ALA A 8 -1.33 7.15 7.81
CA ALA A 8 -0.02 6.65 8.24
C ALA A 8 -0.04 5.15 8.60
N PRO A 9 1.09 4.43 8.48
CA PRO A 9 1.20 3.02 8.84
C PRO A 9 1.55 2.82 10.32
N ALA A 10 1.03 1.76 10.95
CA ALA A 10 1.51 1.30 12.25
C ALA A 10 1.74 -0.22 12.27
N GLY A 11 2.97 -0.63 12.65
CA GLY A 11 3.34 -2.03 12.85
C GLY A 11 3.18 -2.53 14.28
N ASN A 12 3.15 -1.61 15.24
CA ASN A 12 3.01 -1.83 16.69
C ASN A 12 2.51 -0.53 17.37
N MET A 13 2.26 -0.56 18.68
CA MET A 13 1.77 0.59 19.45
C MET A 13 2.70 1.82 19.38
N ALA A 14 4.02 1.64 19.47
CA ALA A 14 4.95 2.76 19.39
C ALA A 14 4.90 3.46 18.00
N ALA A 15 4.75 2.68 16.92
CA ALA A 15 4.55 3.23 15.59
C ALA A 15 3.18 3.93 15.43
N LEU A 16 2.13 3.45 16.11
CA LEU A 16 0.85 4.14 16.19
C LEU A 16 0.98 5.49 16.90
N HIS A 17 1.61 5.54 18.06
CA HIS A 17 1.86 6.79 18.78
C HIS A 17 2.67 7.76 17.92
N ALA A 18 3.72 7.27 17.23
CA ALA A 18 4.51 8.04 16.28
C ALA A 18 3.69 8.60 15.11
N ALA A 19 2.77 7.81 14.54
CA ALA A 19 1.88 8.26 13.47
C ALA A 19 0.97 9.40 13.95
N VAL A 20 0.33 9.23 15.11
CA VAL A 20 -0.60 10.22 15.66
C VAL A 20 0.14 11.49 16.10
N ALA A 21 1.31 11.36 16.74
CA ALA A 21 2.18 12.48 17.09
C ALA A 21 2.67 13.24 15.85
N GLY A 22 2.92 12.52 14.75
CA GLY A 22 3.29 13.09 13.45
C GLY A 22 2.13 13.79 12.72
N GLY A 23 0.90 13.72 13.23
CA GLY A 23 -0.26 14.41 12.69
C GLY A 23 -1.07 13.60 11.67
N ALA A 24 -1.04 12.26 11.72
CA ALA A 24 -1.91 11.42 10.91
C ALA A 24 -3.40 11.68 11.19
N ASP A 25 -4.24 11.75 10.17
CA ASP A 25 -5.70 11.83 10.34
C ASP A 25 -6.31 10.43 10.52
N ALA A 26 -5.67 9.41 9.94
CA ALA A 26 -6.01 8.00 10.14
C ALA A 26 -4.75 7.14 10.18
N VAL A 27 -4.84 5.96 10.79
CA VAL A 27 -3.75 4.98 10.86
C VAL A 27 -4.23 3.63 10.36
N TYR A 28 -3.46 3.00 9.48
CA TYR A 28 -3.70 1.63 9.06
C TYR A 28 -2.71 0.65 9.69
N LEU A 29 -3.23 -0.50 10.13
CA LEU A 29 -2.48 -1.54 10.82
C LEU A 29 -2.92 -2.94 10.41
N GLY A 30 -2.16 -3.96 10.81
CA GLY A 30 -2.49 -5.36 10.55
C GLY A 30 -2.60 -6.16 11.84
N LEU A 31 -3.50 -7.14 11.85
CA LEU A 31 -3.56 -8.17 12.88
C LEU A 31 -2.52 -9.27 12.59
N GLU A 32 -2.47 -10.33 13.40
CA GLU A 32 -1.51 -11.43 13.24
C GLU A 32 -1.66 -12.20 11.91
N THR A 33 -2.87 -12.19 11.33
CA THR A 33 -3.24 -12.91 10.10
C THR A 33 -3.82 -11.98 9.03
N PHE A 34 -4.03 -12.52 7.81
CA PHE A 34 -4.73 -11.87 6.68
C PHE A 34 -4.23 -10.51 6.20
N ASN A 35 -2.94 -10.22 6.39
CA ASN A 35 -2.35 -8.93 6.06
C ASN A 35 -1.06 -9.07 5.24
N ALA A 36 -0.78 -8.10 4.37
CA ALA A 36 0.36 -8.16 3.44
C ALA A 36 1.76 -7.97 4.07
N ARG A 37 1.87 -7.87 5.40
CA ARG A 37 3.15 -7.72 6.14
C ARG A 37 3.16 -8.59 7.40
N ARG A 38 2.99 -9.90 7.22
CA ARG A 38 2.95 -10.86 8.34
C ARG A 38 4.21 -10.88 9.20
N GLY A 39 5.33 -10.42 8.67
CA GLY A 39 6.59 -10.29 9.41
C GLY A 39 6.74 -8.99 10.23
N ALA A 40 5.74 -8.11 10.27
CA ALA A 40 5.69 -7.02 11.24
C ALA A 40 5.28 -7.56 12.63
N ASP A 41 5.47 -6.78 13.69
CA ASP A 41 5.05 -7.17 15.05
C ASP A 41 3.53 -7.44 15.10
N ASN A 42 2.76 -6.60 14.40
CA ASN A 42 1.30 -6.64 14.26
C ASN A 42 0.55 -6.55 15.61
N PHE A 43 -0.76 -6.40 15.52
CA PHE A 43 -1.64 -6.21 16.67
C PHE A 43 -2.41 -7.49 17.00
N THR A 44 -2.63 -7.74 18.28
CA THR A 44 -3.63 -8.70 18.75
C THR A 44 -4.99 -7.99 18.81
N LEU A 45 -6.09 -8.72 19.05
CA LEU A 45 -7.38 -8.07 19.27
C LEU A 45 -7.41 -7.19 20.53
N GLU A 46 -6.60 -7.52 21.54
CA GLU A 46 -6.47 -6.71 22.76
C GLU A 46 -5.74 -5.41 22.48
N THR A 47 -4.56 -5.48 21.85
CA THR A 47 -3.80 -4.26 21.50
C THR A 47 -4.47 -3.45 20.40
N LEU A 48 -5.32 -4.06 19.56
CA LEU A 48 -6.19 -3.33 18.64
C LEU A 48 -7.19 -2.46 19.40
N ARG A 49 -7.81 -2.97 20.47
CA ARG A 49 -8.73 -2.17 21.29
C ARG A 49 -8.01 -0.99 21.91
N GLU A 50 -6.85 -1.23 22.53
CA GLU A 50 -6.01 -0.16 23.08
C GLU A 50 -5.61 0.88 22.01
N ALA A 51 -5.31 0.42 20.80
CA ALA A 51 -5.00 1.29 19.66
C ALA A 51 -6.20 2.16 19.25
N CYS A 52 -7.41 1.58 19.18
CA CYS A 52 -8.63 2.32 18.88
C CYS A 52 -8.91 3.36 19.95
N ASP A 53 -8.83 2.99 21.24
CA ASP A 53 -9.04 3.91 22.37
C ASP A 53 -8.07 5.09 22.31
N PHE A 54 -6.79 4.81 22.09
CA PHE A 54 -5.77 5.84 21.95
C PHE A 54 -6.03 6.78 20.76
N ALA A 55 -6.43 6.23 19.62
CA ALA A 55 -6.63 6.96 18.38
C ALA A 55 -7.92 7.79 18.39
N HIS A 56 -9.05 7.19 18.76
CA HIS A 56 -10.37 7.82 18.82
C HIS A 56 -10.41 8.97 19.82
N LEU A 57 -9.72 8.84 20.95
CA LEU A 57 -9.56 9.93 21.91
C LEU A 57 -8.94 11.20 21.29
N ARG A 58 -8.21 11.06 20.17
CA ARG A 58 -7.55 12.14 19.43
C ARG A 58 -8.21 12.41 18.07
N GLY A 59 -9.36 11.80 17.79
CA GLY A 59 -10.10 11.91 16.52
C GLY A 59 -9.38 11.25 15.34
N VAL A 60 -8.61 10.19 15.58
CA VAL A 60 -7.91 9.43 14.54
C VAL A 60 -8.63 8.13 14.25
N SER A 61 -8.92 7.88 12.97
CA SER A 61 -9.53 6.62 12.53
C SER A 61 -8.53 5.47 12.45
N ILE A 62 -8.99 4.24 12.70
CA ILE A 62 -8.19 3.01 12.59
C ILE A 62 -8.74 2.12 11.48
N TYR A 63 -7.88 1.84 10.49
CA TYR A 63 -8.19 0.93 9.39
C TYR A 63 -7.39 -0.37 9.49
N VAL A 64 -8.10 -1.51 9.53
CA VAL A 64 -7.47 -2.84 9.62
C VAL A 64 -7.26 -3.42 8.24
N THR A 65 -6.05 -3.86 7.93
CA THR A 65 -5.77 -4.50 6.65
C THR A 65 -6.21 -5.96 6.64
N MET A 66 -7.05 -6.31 5.68
CA MET A 66 -7.43 -7.67 5.26
C MET A 66 -7.00 -7.90 3.80
N ASN A 67 -5.76 -7.50 3.48
CA ASN A 67 -5.30 -7.27 2.11
C ASN A 67 -4.41 -8.41 1.57
N THR A 68 -4.87 -9.65 1.75
CA THR A 68 -4.25 -10.85 1.20
C THR A 68 -5.29 -11.75 0.54
N ILE A 69 -4.83 -12.65 -0.33
CA ILE A 69 -5.68 -13.73 -0.84
C ILE A 69 -6.09 -14.68 0.29
N ILE A 70 -7.35 -15.13 0.29
CA ILE A 70 -7.93 -16.01 1.33
C ILE A 70 -8.13 -17.40 0.76
N LEU A 71 -7.54 -18.42 1.39
CA LEU A 71 -7.68 -19.82 0.96
C LEU A 71 -9.05 -20.38 1.39
N PRO A 72 -9.52 -21.48 0.77
CA PRO A 72 -10.86 -22.01 0.99
C PRO A 72 -11.17 -22.31 2.45
N ASP A 73 -10.21 -22.89 3.16
CA ASP A 73 -10.30 -23.27 4.56
C ASP A 73 -10.15 -22.09 5.53
N GLU A 74 -9.75 -20.91 5.05
CA GLU A 74 -9.52 -19.71 5.85
C GLU A 74 -10.70 -18.73 5.84
N VAL A 75 -11.69 -18.92 4.96
CA VAL A 75 -12.81 -17.98 4.77
C VAL A 75 -13.55 -17.67 6.08
N GLY A 76 -13.84 -18.71 6.88
CA GLY A 76 -14.53 -18.54 8.16
C GLY A 76 -13.71 -17.73 9.17
N GLU A 77 -12.40 -18.00 9.24
CA GLU A 77 -11.48 -17.27 10.11
C GLU A 77 -11.30 -15.81 9.68
N ALA A 78 -11.24 -15.54 8.37
CA ALA A 78 -11.15 -14.19 7.83
C ALA A 78 -12.39 -13.34 8.17
N LEU A 79 -13.59 -13.91 8.01
CA LEU A 79 -14.85 -13.24 8.37
C LEU A 79 -14.96 -12.98 9.88
N GLU A 80 -14.55 -13.94 10.71
CA GLU A 80 -14.57 -13.75 12.16
C GLU A 80 -13.51 -12.73 12.61
N CYS A 81 -12.34 -12.70 11.98
CA CYS A 81 -11.31 -11.69 12.21
C CYS A 81 -11.85 -10.27 11.99
N VAL A 82 -12.54 -10.04 10.86
CA VAL A 82 -13.23 -8.77 10.56
C VAL A 82 -14.26 -8.43 11.63
N ARG A 83 -15.13 -9.37 11.99
CA ARG A 83 -16.19 -9.16 13.00
C ARG A 83 -15.62 -8.78 14.36
N GLN A 84 -14.52 -9.43 14.77
CA GLN A 84 -13.85 -9.14 16.04
C GLN A 84 -13.12 -7.80 16.00
N ALA A 85 -12.45 -7.48 14.88
CA ALA A 85 -11.80 -6.19 14.70
C ALA A 85 -12.81 -5.03 14.74
N TYR A 86 -13.97 -5.17 14.08
CA TYR A 86 -15.04 -4.18 14.12
C TYR A 86 -15.58 -3.97 15.55
N ARG A 87 -15.80 -5.06 16.30
CA ARG A 87 -16.19 -5.00 17.72
C ARG A 87 -15.14 -4.35 18.63
N ALA A 88 -13.87 -4.44 18.25
CA ALA A 88 -12.75 -3.83 18.97
C ALA A 88 -12.60 -2.33 18.66
N GLY A 89 -13.34 -1.80 17.68
CA GLY A 89 -13.36 -0.38 17.33
C GLY A 89 -12.76 -0.03 15.98
N ALA A 90 -12.37 -1.00 15.15
CA ALA A 90 -11.87 -0.69 13.81
C ALA A 90 -12.93 0.02 12.94
N ASP A 91 -12.56 1.15 12.34
CA ASP A 91 -13.47 2.01 11.56
C ASP A 91 -13.67 1.52 10.13
N GLY A 92 -12.69 0.79 9.59
CA GLY A 92 -12.76 0.27 8.24
C GLY A 92 -11.74 -0.81 7.93
N PHE A 93 -11.90 -1.41 6.76
CA PHE A 93 -11.11 -2.54 6.30
C PHE A 93 -10.48 -2.27 4.94
N ILE A 94 -9.17 -2.50 4.83
CA ILE A 94 -8.45 -2.43 3.56
C ILE A 94 -8.31 -3.84 2.99
N VAL A 95 -9.08 -4.17 1.94
CA VAL A 95 -9.34 -5.56 1.49
C VAL A 95 -8.75 -5.82 0.11
N GLN A 96 -8.28 -7.06 -0.13
CA GLN A 96 -7.88 -7.52 -1.48
C GLN A 96 -8.85 -8.56 -2.07
N ASP A 97 -9.25 -9.54 -1.27
CA ASP A 97 -10.09 -10.66 -1.75
C ASP A 97 -11.49 -10.17 -2.09
N ILE A 98 -11.92 -10.36 -3.35
CA ILE A 98 -13.19 -9.84 -3.85
C ILE A 98 -14.40 -10.47 -3.13
N GLY A 99 -14.29 -11.73 -2.73
CA GLY A 99 -15.31 -12.44 -1.96
C GLY A 99 -15.46 -11.86 -0.55
N LEU A 100 -14.34 -11.62 0.13
CA LEU A 100 -14.33 -10.96 1.44
C LEU A 100 -14.88 -9.53 1.34
N ALA A 101 -14.49 -8.76 0.32
CA ALA A 101 -14.99 -7.40 0.10
C ALA A 101 -16.54 -7.39 -0.04
N ALA A 102 -17.08 -8.24 -0.91
CA ALA A 102 -18.52 -8.36 -1.11
C ALA A 102 -19.25 -8.80 0.18
N GLU A 103 -18.68 -9.72 0.95
CA GLU A 103 -19.29 -10.15 2.22
C GLU A 103 -19.21 -9.06 3.30
N ILE A 104 -18.15 -8.26 3.39
CA ILE A 104 -18.07 -7.13 4.32
C ILE A 104 -19.15 -6.11 3.99
N SER A 105 -19.23 -5.67 2.73
CA SER A 105 -20.26 -4.69 2.29
C SER A 105 -21.68 -5.18 2.63
N ARG A 106 -21.95 -6.47 2.44
CA ARG A 106 -23.26 -7.07 2.72
C ARG A 106 -23.57 -7.24 4.22
N THR A 107 -22.56 -7.61 5.02
CA THR A 107 -22.78 -8.06 6.41
C THR A 107 -22.47 -7.01 7.46
N LEU A 108 -21.63 -6.02 7.11
CA LEU A 108 -21.17 -4.92 7.97
C LEU A 108 -21.20 -3.61 7.17
N PRO A 109 -22.37 -3.16 6.68
CA PRO A 109 -22.48 -1.95 5.85
C PRO A 109 -22.09 -0.65 6.58
N GLU A 110 -21.96 -0.69 7.91
CA GLU A 110 -21.49 0.44 8.73
C GLU A 110 -19.95 0.52 8.80
N ALA A 111 -19.24 -0.55 8.41
CA ALA A 111 -17.78 -0.54 8.40
C ALA A 111 -17.28 -0.05 7.04
N SER A 112 -16.40 0.95 7.04
CA SER A 112 -15.90 1.50 5.78
C SER A 112 -15.07 0.44 5.01
N LEU A 113 -15.41 0.23 3.74
CA LEU A 113 -14.73 -0.75 2.88
C LEU A 113 -13.78 -0.03 1.92
N HIS A 114 -12.49 -0.25 2.11
CA HIS A 114 -11.43 0.27 1.25
C HIS A 114 -10.83 -0.84 0.38
N LEU A 115 -10.81 -0.68 -0.94
CA LEU A 115 -10.13 -1.64 -1.80
C LEU A 115 -8.64 -1.35 -1.87
N SER A 116 -7.85 -2.38 -1.56
CA SER A 116 -6.40 -2.29 -1.51
C SER A 116 -5.78 -2.12 -2.89
N THR A 117 -4.62 -1.47 -2.95
CA THR A 117 -3.76 -1.44 -4.16
C THR A 117 -3.43 -2.85 -4.69
N GLN A 118 -3.54 -3.89 -3.86
CA GLN A 118 -3.43 -5.30 -4.29
C GLN A 118 -4.55 -5.74 -5.27
N MET A 119 -5.59 -4.95 -5.47
CA MET A 119 -6.64 -5.19 -6.47
C MET A 119 -6.33 -4.54 -7.82
N ASN A 120 -5.22 -3.79 -7.90
CA ASN A 120 -4.69 -3.17 -9.11
C ASN A 120 -5.72 -2.26 -9.83
N THR A 121 -6.38 -1.35 -9.11
CA THR A 121 -7.28 -0.36 -9.71
C THR A 121 -6.47 0.78 -10.36
N HIS A 122 -6.57 0.92 -11.68
CA HIS A 122 -5.79 1.90 -12.46
C HIS A 122 -6.53 2.49 -13.67
N ASN A 123 -7.82 2.20 -13.85
CA ASN A 123 -8.63 2.68 -14.96
C ASN A 123 -10.11 2.83 -14.54
N LEU A 124 -10.94 3.43 -15.42
CA LEU A 124 -12.34 3.75 -15.11
C LEU A 124 -13.17 2.50 -14.83
N ALA A 125 -12.93 1.42 -15.58
CA ALA A 125 -13.63 0.16 -15.35
C ALA A 125 -13.30 -0.44 -13.97
N GLY A 126 -12.06 -0.29 -13.50
CA GLY A 126 -11.67 -0.68 -12.15
C GLY A 126 -12.36 0.13 -11.06
N VAL A 127 -12.62 1.42 -11.30
CA VAL A 127 -13.42 2.27 -10.39
C VAL A 127 -14.85 1.73 -10.30
N ARG A 128 -15.52 1.48 -11.42
CA ARG A 128 -16.89 0.94 -11.43
C ARG A 128 -16.97 -0.45 -10.79
N ALA A 129 -15.98 -1.30 -11.05
CA ALA A 129 -15.88 -2.62 -10.42
C ALA A 129 -15.78 -2.51 -8.89
N ALA A 130 -15.07 -1.49 -8.39
CA ALA A 130 -14.98 -1.22 -6.95
C ALA A 130 -16.31 -0.75 -6.36
N ALA A 131 -17.00 0.17 -7.05
CA ALA A 131 -18.34 0.62 -6.65
C ALA A 131 -19.32 -0.56 -6.58
N ARG A 132 -19.27 -1.46 -7.56
CA ARG A 132 -20.08 -2.69 -7.59
C ARG A 132 -19.82 -3.63 -6.42
N LEU A 133 -18.61 -3.63 -5.85
CA LEU A 133 -18.27 -4.38 -4.63
C LEU A 133 -18.67 -3.65 -3.33
N GLY A 134 -19.23 -2.44 -3.44
CA GLY A 134 -19.65 -1.61 -2.31
C GLY A 134 -18.49 -0.92 -1.59
N ALA A 135 -17.41 -0.61 -2.31
CA ALA A 135 -16.31 0.15 -1.76
C ALA A 135 -16.72 1.61 -1.48
N GLU A 136 -16.21 2.18 -0.40
CA GLU A 136 -16.30 3.62 -0.10
C GLU A 136 -15.02 4.34 -0.51
N ARG A 137 -13.90 3.60 -0.61
CA ARG A 137 -12.59 4.14 -1.01
C ARG A 137 -11.80 3.14 -1.82
N ILE A 138 -11.03 3.63 -2.79
CA ILE A 138 -10.09 2.82 -3.57
C ILE A 138 -8.66 3.33 -3.41
N THR A 139 -7.71 2.42 -3.14
CA THR A 139 -6.28 2.72 -3.27
C THR A 139 -5.83 2.44 -4.71
N LEU A 140 -5.43 3.46 -5.45
CA LEU A 140 -4.96 3.28 -6.82
C LEU A 140 -3.64 2.47 -6.90
N ALA A 141 -3.40 1.89 -8.08
CA ALA A 141 -2.09 1.40 -8.47
C ALA A 141 -1.05 2.54 -8.44
N ARG A 142 0.24 2.21 -8.39
CA ARG A 142 1.33 3.20 -8.30
C ARG A 142 1.88 3.60 -9.66
N GLU A 143 1.36 2.95 -10.69
CA GLU A 143 1.77 3.04 -12.08
C GLU A 143 0.93 4.06 -12.89
N VAL A 144 0.09 4.86 -12.22
CA VAL A 144 -0.76 5.90 -12.84
C VAL A 144 -0.12 7.30 -12.78
N SER A 145 -0.37 8.11 -13.80
CA SER A 145 0.05 9.52 -13.88
C SER A 145 -0.92 10.46 -13.17
N LEU A 146 -0.52 11.71 -12.96
CA LEU A 146 -1.38 12.72 -12.33
C LEU A 146 -2.67 12.99 -13.10
N ASP A 147 -2.60 13.02 -14.44
CA ASP A 147 -3.77 13.22 -15.31
C ASP A 147 -4.77 12.06 -15.16
N GLU A 148 -4.27 10.83 -15.09
CA GLU A 148 -5.10 9.65 -14.83
C GLU A 148 -5.69 9.69 -13.42
N ILE A 149 -4.92 10.06 -12.40
CA ILE A 149 -5.43 10.21 -11.03
C ILE A 149 -6.60 11.20 -11.01
N ALA A 150 -6.47 12.35 -11.67
CA ALA A 150 -7.55 13.34 -11.73
C ALA A 150 -8.83 12.79 -12.39
N LEU A 151 -8.67 12.05 -13.49
CA LEU A 151 -9.78 11.38 -14.18
C LEU A 151 -10.47 10.34 -13.26
N LEU A 152 -9.68 9.50 -12.59
CA LEU A 152 -10.19 8.44 -11.74
C LEU A 152 -10.83 8.99 -10.46
N CYS A 153 -10.30 10.08 -9.89
CA CYS A 153 -10.93 10.81 -8.79
C CYS A 153 -12.31 11.36 -9.18
N ALA A 154 -12.44 11.93 -10.37
CA ALA A 154 -13.73 12.43 -10.84
C ALA A 154 -14.75 11.30 -10.99
N ALA A 155 -14.36 10.17 -11.60
CA ALA A 155 -15.23 9.01 -11.76
C ALA A 155 -15.60 8.37 -10.42
N ALA A 156 -14.65 8.24 -9.48
CA ALA A 156 -14.93 7.72 -8.15
C ALA A 156 -15.95 8.60 -7.41
N ALA A 157 -15.84 9.92 -7.51
CA ALA A 157 -16.79 10.85 -6.90
C ALA A 157 -18.20 10.72 -7.48
N GLU A 158 -18.36 10.41 -8.78
CA GLU A 158 -19.66 10.13 -9.39
C GLU A 158 -20.33 8.87 -8.80
N GLU A 159 -19.51 7.89 -8.39
CA GLU A 159 -19.94 6.67 -7.71
C GLU A 159 -20.05 6.82 -6.18
N GLY A 160 -19.80 8.03 -5.64
CA GLY A 160 -19.83 8.28 -4.19
C GLY A 160 -18.62 7.72 -3.43
N MET A 161 -17.51 7.44 -4.12
CA MET A 161 -16.29 6.88 -3.53
C MET A 161 -15.15 7.90 -3.44
N GLU A 162 -14.25 7.65 -2.49
CA GLU A 162 -13.00 8.37 -2.31
C GLU A 162 -11.80 7.68 -3.01
N VAL A 163 -10.81 8.48 -3.40
CA VAL A 163 -9.55 7.97 -3.96
C VAL A 163 -8.39 8.21 -3.00
N GLU A 164 -7.66 7.13 -2.73
CA GLU A 164 -6.41 7.10 -1.99
C GLU A 164 -5.23 6.81 -2.91
N VAL A 165 -4.11 7.53 -2.72
CA VAL A 165 -2.87 7.29 -3.45
C VAL A 165 -1.70 7.13 -2.49
N PHE A 166 -0.70 6.33 -2.88
CA PHE A 166 0.55 6.30 -2.13
C PHE A 166 1.32 7.60 -2.34
N ALA A 167 1.72 8.22 -1.24
CA ALA A 167 2.49 9.45 -1.25
C ALA A 167 3.99 9.18 -1.04
N HIS A 168 4.33 8.19 -0.20
CA HIS A 168 5.71 7.91 0.18
C HIS A 168 5.98 6.42 0.44
N GLY A 169 7.23 6.00 0.26
CA GLY A 169 7.77 4.74 0.76
C GLY A 169 8.14 3.73 -0.33
N ALA A 170 8.21 2.44 0.03
CA ALA A 170 8.79 1.43 -0.84
C ALA A 170 7.94 1.14 -2.09
N LEU A 171 8.51 1.29 -3.30
CA LEU A 171 7.86 0.88 -4.55
C LEU A 171 7.95 -0.64 -4.79
N CYS A 172 6.85 -1.20 -5.29
CA CYS A 172 6.83 -2.52 -5.92
C CYS A 172 7.18 -2.31 -7.40
N VAL A 173 7.96 -3.22 -7.99
CA VAL A 173 8.23 -3.18 -9.45
C VAL A 173 7.13 -3.89 -10.25
N CYS A 174 6.44 -4.83 -9.60
CA CYS A 174 5.27 -5.52 -10.13
C CYS A 174 4.03 -4.68 -9.87
N TYR A 175 3.07 -4.73 -10.80
CA TYR A 175 1.69 -4.38 -10.47
C TYR A 175 1.25 -5.14 -9.22
N SER A 176 0.70 -4.41 -8.25
CA SER A 176 0.41 -4.95 -6.92
C SER A 176 -0.67 -6.03 -6.98
N GLY A 177 -0.52 -7.08 -6.17
CA GLY A 177 -1.43 -8.25 -6.15
C GLY A 177 -1.21 -9.30 -7.25
N GLN A 178 -0.28 -9.06 -8.18
CA GLN A 178 -0.06 -9.91 -9.36
C GLN A 178 1.31 -10.61 -9.36
N CYS A 179 1.99 -10.67 -8.22
CA CYS A 179 3.35 -11.20 -8.13
C CYS A 179 3.39 -12.64 -7.58
N PHE A 180 3.69 -13.60 -8.45
CA PHE A 180 3.91 -15.01 -8.10
C PHE A 180 5.39 -15.36 -7.92
N MET A 181 6.30 -14.43 -8.18
CA MET A 181 7.74 -14.68 -8.16
C MET A 181 8.23 -15.32 -6.84
N SER A 182 7.79 -14.77 -5.70
CA SER A 182 8.25 -15.22 -4.38
C SER A 182 7.69 -16.60 -3.99
N SER A 183 6.44 -16.91 -4.36
CA SER A 183 5.84 -18.22 -4.12
C SER A 183 6.43 -19.28 -5.03
N MET A 184 6.49 -19.03 -6.35
CA MET A 184 6.98 -20.01 -7.31
C MET A 184 8.47 -20.38 -7.11
N ILE A 185 9.29 -19.44 -6.63
CA ILE A 185 10.71 -19.69 -6.36
C ILE A 185 10.95 -20.33 -4.98
N GLY A 186 10.14 -19.98 -3.98
CA GLY A 186 10.48 -20.25 -2.58
C GLY A 186 9.33 -20.53 -1.61
N GLY A 187 8.11 -20.74 -2.09
CA GLY A 187 6.92 -21.08 -1.29
C GLY A 187 6.35 -19.95 -0.44
N ARG A 188 6.89 -18.72 -0.56
CA ARG A 188 6.50 -17.56 0.24
C ARG A 188 5.67 -16.60 -0.59
N SER A 189 4.35 -16.61 -0.44
CA SER A 189 3.48 -15.80 -1.31
C SER A 189 3.56 -14.31 -0.97
N ALA A 190 3.80 -13.48 -1.98
CA ALA A 190 3.74 -12.03 -1.82
C ALA A 190 2.29 -11.58 -1.57
N ASN A 191 1.32 -12.27 -2.17
CA ASN A 191 -0.12 -12.02 -2.04
C ASN A 191 -0.69 -12.50 -0.69
N ARG A 192 0.13 -13.17 0.15
CA ARG A 192 -0.19 -13.58 1.52
C ARG A 192 0.70 -12.94 2.58
N GLY A 193 1.38 -11.86 2.19
CA GLY A 193 2.20 -11.07 3.11
C GLY A 193 3.54 -11.67 3.52
N MET A 194 4.01 -12.70 2.79
CA MET A 194 5.27 -13.40 3.02
C MET A 194 6.35 -13.03 1.99
N CYS A 195 6.18 -11.93 1.24
CA CYS A 195 7.06 -11.51 0.15
C CYS A 195 8.56 -11.59 0.53
N ALA A 196 9.31 -12.42 -0.20
CA ALA A 196 10.74 -12.62 -0.02
C ALA A 196 11.63 -11.50 -0.58
N GLN A 197 11.03 -10.51 -1.23
CA GLN A 197 11.73 -9.44 -1.95
C GLN A 197 12.71 -9.98 -3.01
N ALA A 198 12.31 -11.01 -3.76
CA ALA A 198 13.15 -11.60 -4.82
C ALA A 198 13.60 -10.57 -5.87
N CYS A 199 12.74 -9.59 -6.18
CA CYS A 199 13.07 -8.44 -7.06
C CYS A 199 14.22 -7.55 -6.55
N ARG A 200 14.65 -7.70 -5.29
CA ARG A 200 15.77 -6.96 -4.71
C ARG A 200 17.11 -7.71 -4.83
N LEU A 201 17.10 -8.96 -5.30
CA LEU A 201 18.31 -9.74 -5.51
C LEU A 201 19.10 -9.31 -6.77
N PRO A 202 20.39 -9.65 -6.87
CA PRO A 202 21.19 -9.47 -8.08
C PRO A 202 20.73 -10.36 -9.24
N TYR A 203 20.67 -9.78 -10.44
CA TYR A 203 20.37 -10.44 -11.72
C TYR A 203 21.27 -9.91 -12.84
N GLU A 204 21.62 -10.78 -13.78
CA GLU A 204 22.24 -10.38 -15.05
C GLU A 204 21.20 -10.45 -16.18
N LEU A 205 21.08 -9.39 -16.98
CA LEU A 205 20.27 -9.45 -18.19
C LEU A 205 21.05 -10.16 -19.29
N GLN A 206 20.50 -11.21 -19.87
CA GLN A 206 21.14 -11.99 -20.92
C GLN A 206 20.37 -11.94 -22.23
N ASN A 207 21.11 -11.97 -23.35
CA ASN A 207 20.58 -12.33 -24.66
C ASN A 207 20.74 -13.84 -24.86
N LYS A 208 19.63 -14.59 -24.89
CA LYS A 208 19.67 -16.06 -24.98
C LYS A 208 20.17 -16.56 -26.33
N ALA A 209 19.94 -15.82 -27.42
CA ALA A 209 20.41 -16.23 -28.73
C ALA A 209 21.93 -16.13 -28.84
N LEU A 210 22.54 -15.14 -28.17
CA LEU A 210 23.98 -14.92 -28.15
C LEU A 210 24.69 -15.56 -26.96
N GLN A 211 23.94 -16.12 -25.99
CA GLN A 211 24.48 -16.68 -24.75
C GLN A 211 25.43 -15.70 -24.04
N LYS A 212 25.01 -14.43 -23.96
CA LYS A 212 25.86 -13.33 -23.48
C LYS A 212 25.11 -12.42 -22.53
N SER A 213 25.73 -12.10 -21.40
CA SER A 213 25.29 -11.04 -20.49
C SER A 213 25.42 -9.67 -21.16
N LEU A 214 24.36 -8.87 -21.05
CA LEU A 214 24.26 -7.54 -21.59
C LEU A 214 24.73 -6.52 -20.54
N PRO A 215 25.39 -5.42 -20.96
CA PRO A 215 25.77 -4.35 -20.04
C PRO A 215 24.57 -3.77 -19.30
N SER A 216 24.73 -3.49 -18.01
CA SER A 216 23.73 -2.83 -17.16
C SER A 216 24.39 -1.84 -16.16
N PRO A 217 23.66 -0.82 -15.65
CA PRO A 217 24.17 0.14 -14.67
C PRO A 217 24.49 -0.45 -13.28
N GLY A 218 24.09 -1.70 -13.04
CA GLY A 218 24.23 -2.44 -11.79
C GLY A 218 23.53 -3.80 -11.89
N ASP A 219 23.54 -4.57 -10.81
CA ASP A 219 23.03 -5.94 -10.72
C ASP A 219 21.61 -6.03 -10.14
N HIS A 220 21.07 -4.97 -9.54
CA HIS A 220 19.71 -4.96 -8.97
C HIS A 220 18.65 -4.51 -10.00
N LEU A 221 18.50 -5.27 -11.08
CA LEU A 221 17.71 -4.90 -12.27
C LEU A 221 16.21 -4.72 -12.04
N LEU A 222 15.67 -5.24 -10.94
CA LEU A 222 14.26 -5.19 -10.57
C LEU A 222 13.98 -4.32 -9.33
N SER A 223 14.97 -3.56 -8.86
CA SER A 223 14.89 -2.80 -7.60
C SER A 223 14.58 -1.32 -7.87
N PRO A 224 13.35 -0.84 -7.64
CA PRO A 224 13.03 0.58 -7.76
C PRO A 224 13.55 1.39 -6.57
N ARG A 225 13.67 2.71 -6.76
CA ARG A 225 13.83 3.72 -5.70
C ARG A 225 12.54 3.81 -4.86
N ASP A 226 12.56 4.65 -3.83
CA ASP A 226 11.37 4.90 -3.00
C ASP A 226 10.52 6.03 -3.59
N LEU A 227 9.21 5.88 -3.48
CA LEU A 227 8.25 6.91 -3.85
C LEU A 227 8.41 8.08 -2.89
N CYS A 228 8.46 9.30 -3.43
CA CYS A 228 8.31 10.51 -2.66
C CYS A 228 7.63 11.57 -3.51
N THR A 229 6.47 12.02 -3.05
CA THR A 229 5.61 13.00 -3.72
C THR A 229 5.44 14.27 -2.89
N VAL A 230 6.34 14.52 -1.93
CA VAL A 230 6.23 15.65 -1.00
C VAL A 230 6.17 17.00 -1.74
N ASP A 231 6.91 17.12 -2.85
CA ASP A 231 6.92 18.29 -3.73
C ASP A 231 5.73 18.33 -4.72
N ARG A 232 4.78 17.39 -4.61
CA ARG A 232 3.62 17.18 -5.49
C ARG A 232 2.31 17.06 -4.71
N VAL A 233 2.31 17.38 -3.41
CA VAL A 233 1.12 17.24 -2.56
C VAL A 233 0.01 18.18 -3.01
N ASP A 234 0.36 19.41 -3.41
CA ASP A 234 -0.55 20.38 -4.01
C ASP A 234 -1.21 19.86 -5.30
N ASP A 235 -0.42 19.28 -6.20
CA ASP A 235 -0.87 18.66 -7.44
C ASP A 235 -1.88 17.52 -7.15
N LEU A 236 -1.59 16.65 -6.19
CA LEU A 236 -2.47 15.54 -5.80
C LEU A 236 -3.79 16.02 -5.16
N VAL A 237 -3.73 17.02 -4.27
CA VAL A 237 -4.93 17.64 -3.68
C VAL A 237 -5.79 18.29 -4.77
N ALA A 238 -5.16 18.97 -5.73
CA ALA A 238 -5.86 19.58 -6.86
C ALA A 238 -6.52 18.54 -7.77
N ALA A 239 -5.89 17.38 -7.97
CA ALA A 239 -6.44 16.25 -8.71
C ALA A 239 -7.68 15.61 -8.05
N GLY A 240 -7.98 15.96 -6.78
CA GLY A 240 -9.15 15.45 -6.08
C GLY A 240 -8.89 14.21 -5.23
N VAL A 241 -7.62 13.90 -4.95
CA VAL A 241 -7.25 12.84 -4.00
C VAL A 241 -7.83 13.15 -2.62
N ALA A 242 -8.47 12.14 -2.01
CA ALA A 242 -9.09 12.23 -0.69
C ALA A 242 -8.18 11.74 0.44
N SER A 243 -7.25 10.82 0.15
CA SER A 243 -6.30 10.31 1.15
C SER A 243 -4.89 10.10 0.59
N LEU A 244 -3.88 10.58 1.34
CA LEU A 244 -2.45 10.39 1.05
C LEU A 244 -1.89 9.31 1.98
N LYS A 245 -1.47 8.19 1.39
CA LYS A 245 -0.99 7.02 2.13
C LYS A 245 0.52 6.93 2.20
N ILE A 246 1.04 6.81 3.41
CA ILE A 246 2.46 6.54 3.67
C ILE A 246 2.68 5.02 3.78
N GLU A 247 3.61 4.48 2.99
CA GLU A 247 4.04 3.08 3.12
C GLU A 247 5.13 2.97 4.18
N GLY A 248 4.98 2.03 5.12
CA GLY A 248 6.01 1.85 6.15
C GLY A 248 5.66 0.96 7.33
N ARG A 249 4.74 -0.01 7.23
CA ARG A 249 4.30 -0.79 8.40
C ARG A 249 5.41 -1.59 9.10
N MET A 250 6.45 -1.98 8.36
CA MET A 250 7.63 -2.66 8.92
C MET A 250 8.78 -1.68 9.27
N LYS A 251 8.53 -0.37 9.23
CA LYS A 251 9.51 0.66 9.55
C LYS A 251 9.44 1.01 11.03
N SER A 252 10.49 1.64 11.52
CA SER A 252 10.59 2.01 12.92
C SER A 252 9.68 3.22 13.24
N PRO A 253 9.31 3.43 14.52
CA PRO A 253 8.53 4.60 14.94
C PRO A 253 9.15 5.93 14.48
N GLU A 254 10.48 6.05 14.46
CA GLU A 254 11.19 7.26 14.01
C GLU A 254 10.90 7.55 12.54
N TYR A 255 10.88 6.52 11.68
CA TYR A 255 10.52 6.67 10.27
C TYR A 255 9.06 7.14 10.14
N VAL A 256 8.14 6.50 10.87
CA VAL A 256 6.72 6.83 10.82
C VAL A 256 6.49 8.27 11.26
N PHE A 257 7.06 8.68 12.39
CA PHE A 257 6.96 10.05 12.88
C PHE A 257 7.55 11.07 11.89
N ALA A 258 8.77 10.81 11.40
CA ALA A 258 9.47 11.71 10.50
C ALA A 258 8.73 11.93 9.17
N VAL A 259 8.31 10.86 8.51
CA VAL A 259 7.60 10.95 7.23
C VAL A 259 6.22 11.58 7.43
N THR A 260 5.47 11.13 8.43
CA THR A 260 4.13 11.68 8.70
C THR A 260 4.19 13.18 9.00
N SER A 261 5.14 13.62 9.84
CA SER A 261 5.30 15.04 10.17
C SER A 261 5.59 15.91 8.94
N VAL A 262 6.46 15.44 8.04
CA VAL A 262 6.82 16.18 6.81
C VAL A 262 5.63 16.25 5.85
N TYR A 263 4.90 15.15 5.65
CA TYR A 263 3.71 15.14 4.80
C TYR A 263 2.55 15.94 5.41
N ARG A 264 2.39 15.94 6.73
CA ARG A 264 1.40 16.81 7.42
C ARG A 264 1.67 18.27 7.13
N LYS A 265 2.94 18.70 7.26
CA LYS A 265 3.37 20.07 6.92
C LYS A 265 3.07 20.41 5.46
N ALA A 266 3.44 19.53 4.52
CA ALA A 266 3.19 19.72 3.10
C ALA A 266 1.69 19.81 2.78
N LEU A 267 0.88 18.94 3.40
CA LEU A 267 -0.56 18.88 3.20
C LEU A 267 -1.27 20.09 3.79
N ASP A 268 -0.89 20.54 4.99
CA ASP A 268 -1.44 21.76 5.58
C ASP A 268 -1.16 22.98 4.70
N ALA A 269 0.07 23.14 4.18
CA ALA A 269 0.41 24.21 3.26
C ALA A 269 -0.42 24.16 1.96
N ALA A 270 -0.59 22.96 1.38
CA ALA A 270 -1.43 22.77 0.19
C ALA A 270 -2.90 23.13 0.44
N LEU A 271 -3.46 22.78 1.61
CA LEU A 271 -4.85 23.06 1.97
C LEU A 271 -5.11 24.53 2.29
N THR A 272 -4.14 25.26 2.86
CA THR A 272 -4.23 26.71 3.08
C THR A 272 -3.91 27.53 1.82
N LYS A 273 -3.51 26.88 0.72
CA LYS A 273 -3.00 27.51 -0.51
C LYS A 273 -1.77 28.40 -0.26
N GLU A 274 -1.03 28.11 0.80
CA GLU A 274 0.29 28.65 0.99
C GLU A 274 1.23 27.89 0.07
N ASN A 275 1.66 28.53 -1.03
CA ASN A 275 2.68 27.97 -1.92
C ASN A 275 4.06 28.02 -1.24
N ALA A 276 4.22 27.26 -0.16
CA ALA A 276 5.47 27.11 0.55
C ALA A 276 6.26 25.97 -0.08
N ALA A 277 7.45 26.27 -0.59
CA ALA A 277 8.36 25.23 -1.02
C ALA A 277 8.75 24.36 0.19
N ILE A 278 8.83 23.03 -0.02
CA ILE A 278 9.34 22.14 1.01
C ILE A 278 10.79 22.55 1.35
N ALA A 279 11.10 22.69 2.64
CA ALA A 279 12.42 23.10 3.08
C ALA A 279 13.45 21.98 2.89
N ASP A 280 14.71 22.34 2.66
CA ASP A 280 15.78 21.34 2.49
C ASP A 280 15.96 20.47 3.74
N ALA A 281 15.73 21.02 4.94
CA ALA A 281 15.73 20.26 6.19
C ALA A 281 14.67 19.14 6.22
N ASP A 282 13.49 19.38 5.62
CA ASP A 282 12.44 18.36 5.53
C ASP A 282 12.83 17.26 4.53
N ARG A 283 13.47 17.63 3.40
CA ARG A 283 14.01 16.66 2.43
C ARG A 283 15.14 15.82 3.02
N ASP A 284 16.02 16.44 3.81
CA ASP A 284 17.09 15.76 4.54
C ASP A 284 16.49 14.77 5.56
N ARG A 285 15.45 15.19 6.30
CA ARG A 285 14.74 14.34 7.26
C ARG A 285 14.11 13.11 6.60
N LEU A 286 13.47 13.26 5.44
CA LEU A 286 12.97 12.12 4.66
C LEU A 286 14.10 11.20 4.20
N THR A 287 15.24 11.77 3.78
CA THR A 287 16.40 11.01 3.33
C THR A 287 17.06 10.21 4.46
N ASP A 288 17.15 10.80 5.65
CA ASP A 288 17.70 10.19 6.86
C ASP A 288 16.81 9.07 7.41
N ALA A 289 15.48 9.23 7.33
CA ALA A 289 14.51 8.27 7.87
C ALA A 289 14.70 6.87 7.26
N PHE A 290 14.65 6.77 5.94
CA PHE A 290 15.08 5.62 5.13
C PHE A 290 14.80 5.95 3.66
N SER A 291 15.78 5.83 2.76
CA SER A 291 15.49 5.91 1.33
C SER A 291 16.43 5.05 0.49
N ARG A 292 15.97 4.60 -0.68
CA ARG A 292 16.83 4.02 -1.74
C ARG A 292 17.20 5.05 -2.80
N GLY A 293 17.15 6.33 -2.42
CA GLY A 293 16.90 7.44 -3.33
C GLY A 293 15.40 7.60 -3.60
N PHE A 294 15.00 8.79 -4.05
CA PHE A 294 13.61 9.12 -4.33
C PHE A 294 13.30 9.18 -5.82
N THR A 295 12.02 8.97 -6.13
CA THR A 295 11.39 9.12 -7.44
C THR A 295 9.92 9.46 -7.24
N THR A 296 9.33 10.16 -8.20
CA THR A 296 7.87 10.34 -8.32
C THR A 296 7.20 9.18 -9.06
N ALA A 297 7.96 8.11 -9.36
CA ALA A 297 7.52 6.96 -10.15
C ALA A 297 6.97 7.40 -11.52
N TYR A 298 5.68 7.14 -11.77
CA TYR A 298 5.00 7.43 -13.02
C TYR A 298 4.13 8.69 -12.96
N LEU A 299 4.09 9.38 -11.82
CA LEU A 299 3.19 10.51 -11.55
C LEU A 299 3.36 11.63 -12.59
N ASP A 300 4.60 11.96 -12.96
CA ASP A 300 4.91 13.00 -13.95
C ASP A 300 4.76 12.53 -15.42
N GLY A 301 4.24 11.32 -15.66
CA GLY A 301 4.17 10.70 -16.99
C GLY A 301 5.53 10.31 -17.58
N LYS A 302 6.63 10.53 -16.85
CA LYS A 302 8.00 10.22 -17.30
C LYS A 302 8.36 8.79 -16.97
N ARG A 303 8.91 8.08 -17.97
CA ARG A 303 9.41 6.72 -17.81
C ARG A 303 10.91 6.72 -18.04
N GLY A 304 11.63 5.84 -17.35
CA GLY A 304 13.07 5.73 -17.53
C GLY A 304 13.80 5.15 -16.34
N ASN A 305 15.12 5.08 -16.46
CA ASN A 305 15.99 4.44 -15.48
C ASN A 305 16.07 5.17 -14.12
N ASP A 306 15.53 6.39 -14.01
CA ASP A 306 15.56 7.17 -12.76
C ASP A 306 14.62 6.64 -11.68
N ILE A 307 13.61 5.84 -12.05
CA ILE A 307 12.80 5.09 -11.08
C ILE A 307 13.60 3.94 -10.43
N MET A 308 14.72 3.53 -11.04
CA MET A 308 15.47 2.34 -10.62
C MET A 308 16.68 2.66 -9.72
N SER A 309 16.95 1.73 -8.82
CA SER A 309 18.13 1.69 -7.94
C SER A 309 19.00 0.48 -8.30
N TYR A 310 19.51 0.46 -9.54
CA TYR A 310 20.27 -0.67 -10.09
C TYR A 310 21.52 -1.04 -9.28
N GLN A 311 22.12 -0.07 -8.58
CA GLN A 311 23.38 -0.28 -7.85
C GLN A 311 23.16 -0.88 -6.47
N ARG A 312 21.94 -0.79 -5.89
CA ARG A 312 21.67 -1.32 -4.54
C ARG A 312 20.19 -1.41 -4.18
N PRO A 313 19.81 -2.30 -3.26
CA PRO A 313 18.43 -2.46 -2.83
C PRO A 313 18.13 -1.92 -1.42
N ASN A 314 19.09 -1.33 -0.72
CA ASN A 314 19.03 -1.01 0.73
C ASN A 314 19.11 0.51 1.02
N ASN A 315 18.91 0.89 2.29
CA ASN A 315 18.97 2.28 2.75
C ASN A 315 20.21 3.01 2.22
N ARG A 316 20.01 4.27 1.82
CA ARG A 316 21.03 5.16 1.31
C ARG A 316 21.64 6.08 2.31
N GLY A 317 20.83 6.55 3.24
CA GLY A 317 21.22 7.61 4.14
C GLY A 317 21.53 8.93 3.43
N LEU A 318 21.69 9.99 4.22
CA LEU A 318 22.04 11.33 3.76
C LEU A 318 23.53 11.39 3.40
N PHE A 319 23.87 11.88 2.21
CA PHE A 319 25.27 12.00 1.79
C PHE A 319 25.93 13.18 2.49
N LEU A 320 26.88 12.90 3.39
CA LEU A 320 27.55 13.94 4.17
C LEU A 320 28.76 14.54 3.46
N GLY A 321 29.36 13.79 2.53
CA GLY A 321 30.56 14.21 1.80
C GLY A 321 31.55 13.07 1.56
N ARG A 322 32.79 13.45 1.25
CA ARG A 322 33.91 12.51 1.07
C ARG A 322 34.95 12.76 2.16
N VAL A 323 35.59 11.69 2.61
CA VAL A 323 36.69 11.79 3.57
C VAL A 323 37.80 12.63 2.97
N ASP A 324 38.11 13.78 3.58
CA ASP A 324 39.18 14.68 3.14
C ASP A 324 40.56 14.06 3.40
N GLU A 325 40.71 13.47 4.58
CA GLU A 325 42.00 13.01 5.10
C GLU A 325 41.77 11.87 6.10
N VAL A 326 42.68 10.90 6.13
CA VAL A 326 42.74 9.88 7.20
C VAL A 326 44.10 10.01 7.86
N ARG A 327 44.11 10.30 9.16
CA ARG A 327 45.33 10.37 9.97
C ARG A 327 45.05 9.93 11.40
N ASP A 328 46.06 9.36 12.06
CA ASP A 328 46.01 8.96 13.47
C ASP A 328 44.82 8.06 13.83
N GLY A 329 44.41 7.18 12.90
CA GLY A 329 43.27 6.29 13.09
C GLY A 329 41.90 6.96 13.01
N ALA A 330 41.81 8.19 12.51
CA ALA A 330 40.56 8.92 12.32
C ALA A 330 40.40 9.44 10.88
N ALA A 331 39.15 9.47 10.40
CA ALA A 331 38.77 10.17 9.18
C ALA A 331 38.35 11.60 9.51
N TYR A 332 38.71 12.54 8.63
CA TYR A 332 38.31 13.93 8.71
C TYR A 332 37.37 14.25 7.56
N LEU A 333 36.19 14.78 7.88
CA LEU A 333 35.12 15.03 6.92
C LEU A 333 34.63 16.48 7.05
N LYS A 334 34.66 17.24 5.96
CA LYS A 334 33.85 18.45 5.83
C LYS A 334 32.45 18.07 5.35
N SER A 335 31.43 18.43 6.11
CA SER A 335 30.03 18.25 5.72
C SER A 335 29.28 19.58 5.78
N ALA A 336 28.29 19.74 4.91
CA ALA A 336 27.31 20.83 4.98
C ALA A 336 26.24 20.57 6.05
N HIS A 337 26.09 19.33 6.50
CA HIS A 337 25.09 18.93 7.49
C HIS A 337 25.74 18.87 8.89
N ALA A 338 24.96 19.25 9.90
CA ALA A 338 25.36 19.12 11.30
C ALA A 338 25.37 17.64 11.70
N LEU A 339 26.41 17.21 12.41
CA LEU A 339 26.48 15.87 13.02
C LEU A 339 26.28 15.98 14.52
N THR A 340 25.56 15.00 15.08
CA THR A 340 25.25 14.94 16.51
C THR A 340 25.76 13.64 17.13
N GLU A 341 26.02 13.67 18.44
CA GLU A 341 26.38 12.46 19.17
C GLU A 341 25.26 11.42 19.07
N GLY A 342 25.60 10.18 18.76
CA GLY A 342 24.68 9.07 18.51
C GLY A 342 24.36 8.83 17.02
N ASP A 343 24.71 9.75 16.12
CA ASP A 343 24.52 9.57 14.66
C ASP A 343 25.21 8.29 14.18
N VAL A 344 24.54 7.51 13.33
CA VAL A 344 25.15 6.32 12.73
C VAL A 344 25.60 6.66 11.31
N LEU A 345 26.91 6.66 11.11
CA LEU A 345 27.57 6.96 9.85
C LEU A 345 27.97 5.67 9.15
N GLU A 346 27.78 5.59 7.84
CA GLU A 346 28.26 4.51 7.00
C GLU A 346 29.33 5.02 6.03
N PHE A 347 30.49 4.38 6.07
CA PHE A 347 31.61 4.65 5.18
C PHE A 347 31.65 3.66 4.02
N TRP A 348 31.81 4.20 2.82
CA TRP A 348 31.79 3.44 1.59
C TRP A 348 33.19 3.38 0.99
N THR A 349 33.79 2.21 1.13
CA THR A 349 35.16 1.94 0.69
C THR A 349 35.17 1.02 -0.53
N ARG A 350 36.34 0.85 -1.17
CA ARG A 350 36.51 -0.15 -2.23
C ARG A 350 36.38 -1.61 -1.74
N LYS A 351 36.45 -1.86 -0.43
CA LYS A 351 36.42 -3.21 0.17
C LYS A 351 35.06 -3.54 0.81
N GLY A 352 34.07 -2.69 0.63
CA GLY A 352 32.74 -2.80 1.24
C GLY A 352 32.41 -1.59 2.12
N ASN A 353 31.44 -1.78 3.01
CA ASN A 353 30.92 -0.77 3.92
C ASN A 353 31.30 -1.06 5.39
N GLY A 354 31.40 0.01 6.18
CA GLY A 354 31.56 -0.07 7.62
C GLY A 354 30.77 1.05 8.31
N THR A 355 30.16 0.73 9.44
CA THR A 355 29.36 1.69 10.22
C THR A 355 30.11 2.20 11.44
N LEU A 356 29.81 3.42 11.86
CA LEU A 356 30.32 4.09 13.05
C LEU A 356 29.14 4.80 13.74
N THR A 357 28.88 4.48 15.00
CA THR A 357 28.04 5.34 15.85
C THR A 357 28.93 6.45 16.41
N LEU A 358 28.56 7.70 16.15
CA LEU A 358 29.35 8.87 16.52
C LEU A 358 29.27 9.09 18.04
N GLY A 359 30.41 9.22 18.69
CA GLY A 359 30.49 9.71 20.07
C GLY A 359 30.39 11.25 20.14
N PRO A 360 30.92 11.89 21.20
CA PRO A 360 30.92 13.34 21.30
C PRO A 360 31.56 14.01 20.08
N VAL A 361 30.82 14.94 19.48
CA VAL A 361 31.21 15.59 18.22
C VAL A 361 32.45 16.45 18.42
N ARG A 362 33.47 16.24 17.60
CA ARG A 362 34.73 17.00 17.62
C ARG A 362 35.06 17.50 16.22
N THR A 363 35.50 18.75 16.10
CA THR A 363 35.97 19.33 14.84
C THR A 363 37.42 19.79 14.96
N ASP A 364 38.18 19.68 13.87
CA ASP A 364 39.52 20.26 13.80
C ASP A 364 39.49 21.79 13.58
N LYS A 365 40.66 22.43 13.58
CA LYS A 365 40.79 23.88 13.34
C LYS A 365 40.28 24.35 11.97
N LYS A 366 40.03 23.43 11.03
CA LYS A 366 39.48 23.69 9.69
C LYS A 366 37.98 23.41 9.62
N GLY A 367 37.33 23.10 10.75
CA GLY A 367 35.91 22.78 10.81
C GLY A 367 35.55 21.40 10.25
N ARG A 368 36.53 20.48 10.13
CA ARG A 368 36.26 19.09 9.70
C ARG A 368 35.92 18.23 10.89
N TYR A 369 34.86 17.43 10.78
CA TYR A 369 34.48 16.45 11.79
C TYR A 369 35.55 15.37 11.94
N HIS A 370 35.93 15.08 13.18
CA HIS A 370 36.86 14.02 13.56
C HIS A 370 36.07 12.73 13.82
N LEU A 371 36.25 11.74 12.95
CA LEU A 371 35.52 10.47 12.98
C LEU A 371 36.48 9.32 13.32
N PRO A 372 36.49 8.79 14.56
CA PRO A 372 37.39 7.71 14.95
C PRO A 372 37.07 6.42 14.16
N LEU A 373 38.10 5.79 13.59
CA LEU A 373 37.95 4.58 12.76
C LEU A 373 38.30 3.32 13.57
N GLU A 374 37.35 2.40 13.68
CA GLU A 374 37.44 1.19 14.49
C GLU A 374 36.84 -0.02 13.76
N GLY A 375 37.25 -1.23 14.13
CA GLY A 375 36.72 -2.46 13.52
C GLY A 375 36.75 -2.43 11.98
N LYS A 376 35.57 -2.53 11.34
CA LYS A 376 35.40 -2.52 9.88
C LYS A 376 35.73 -1.18 9.22
N THR A 377 35.62 -0.05 9.94
CA THR A 377 35.89 1.29 9.39
C THR A 377 37.39 1.61 9.33
N ARG A 378 38.27 0.77 9.89
CA ARG A 378 39.74 0.90 9.74
C ARG A 378 40.25 0.86 8.30
N THR A 379 39.42 0.38 7.36
CA THR A 379 39.79 0.29 5.93
C THR A 379 39.50 1.56 5.14
N VAL A 380 38.88 2.57 5.76
CA VAL A 380 38.52 3.86 5.17
C VAL A 380 39.75 4.65 4.75
N LYS A 381 39.65 5.32 3.59
CA LYS A 381 40.70 6.15 2.99
C LYS A 381 40.15 7.50 2.54
N ALA A 382 41.05 8.45 2.31
CA ALA A 382 40.69 9.72 1.67
C ALA A 382 39.98 9.48 0.32
N GLY A 383 38.91 10.23 0.08
CA GLY A 383 38.03 10.11 -1.08
C GLY A 383 36.86 9.13 -0.93
N ASP A 384 36.86 8.27 0.10
CA ASP A 384 35.74 7.39 0.41
C ASP A 384 34.51 8.22 0.80
N ARG A 385 33.32 7.73 0.46
CA ARG A 385 32.06 8.44 0.68
C ARG A 385 31.54 8.17 2.09
N VAL A 386 30.92 9.17 2.71
CA VAL A 386 30.32 9.04 4.05
C VAL A 386 28.84 9.41 3.97
N PHE A 387 27.99 8.57 4.57
CA PHE A 387 26.56 8.76 4.65
C PHE A 387 26.08 8.71 6.10
N ARG A 388 25.08 9.48 6.49
CA ARG A 388 24.34 9.29 7.75
C ARG A 388 23.17 8.35 7.48
N VAL A 389 23.16 7.19 8.12
CA VAL A 389 22.10 6.17 7.94
C VAL A 389 21.11 6.11 9.10
N ARG A 390 21.41 6.81 10.19
CA ARG A 390 20.49 7.11 11.30
C ARG A 390 20.89 8.43 11.94
N SER A 391 19.94 9.35 12.10
CA SER A 391 20.11 10.58 12.87
C SER A 391 19.72 10.34 14.33
N ALA A 392 20.56 10.76 15.28
CA ALA A 392 20.23 10.69 16.71
C ALA A 392 19.20 11.75 17.12
N GLU A 393 19.25 12.93 16.50
CA GLU A 393 18.28 14.00 16.71
C GLU A 393 16.87 13.61 16.26
N ALA A 394 16.76 12.68 15.31
CA ALA A 394 15.48 12.16 14.82
C ALA A 394 14.92 11.01 15.67
N ALA A 395 15.50 10.69 16.82
CA ALA A 395 14.97 9.68 17.72
C ALA A 395 13.55 10.05 18.18
N PHE A 396 12.66 9.06 18.19
CA PHE A 396 11.30 9.21 18.66
C PHE A 396 11.21 8.60 20.06
N GLU A 397 10.84 9.42 21.04
CA GLU A 397 10.54 8.96 22.39
C GLU A 397 9.04 8.66 22.47
N ASP A 398 8.73 7.40 22.76
CA ASP A 398 7.34 6.95 22.83
C ASP A 398 6.66 7.40 24.13
N ASP A 399 5.54 8.10 24.01
CA ASP A 399 4.69 8.50 25.13
C ASP A 399 3.20 8.33 24.76
N ALA A 400 2.54 7.35 25.39
CA ALA A 400 1.13 7.04 25.16
C ALA A 400 0.15 8.17 25.57
N ARG A 401 0.63 9.22 26.24
CA ARG A 401 -0.17 10.40 26.57
C ARG A 401 -0.12 11.46 25.48
N GLU A 402 0.93 11.45 24.66
CA GLU A 402 1.11 12.43 23.60
C GLU A 402 0.53 11.93 22.26
N PRO A 403 -0.02 12.84 21.43
CA PRO A 403 -0.31 14.23 21.74
C PRO A 403 -1.47 14.36 22.74
N ARG A 404 -1.38 15.28 23.70
CA ARG A 404 -2.48 15.55 24.62
C ARG A 404 -3.72 16.10 23.93
N VAL A 405 -4.89 15.70 24.40
CA VAL A 405 -6.18 16.24 23.97
C VAL A 405 -6.40 17.62 24.61
N PRO A 406 -6.52 18.70 23.81
CA PRO A 406 -6.80 20.03 24.34
C PRO A 406 -8.26 20.14 24.81
N LEU A 407 -8.46 20.66 26.01
CA LEU A 407 -9.78 20.75 26.67
C LEU A 407 -10.13 22.19 27.07
N VAL A 408 -11.42 22.49 27.03
CA VAL A 408 -12.02 23.64 27.72
C VAL A 408 -12.82 23.14 28.91
N GLY A 409 -12.53 23.69 30.09
CA GLY A 409 -13.20 23.33 31.33
C GLY A 409 -14.08 24.44 31.86
N THR A 410 -15.17 24.06 32.52
CA THR A 410 -15.99 24.94 33.36
C THR A 410 -16.16 24.31 34.75
N ALA A 411 -16.11 25.14 35.79
CA ALA A 411 -16.33 24.72 37.17
C ALA A 411 -17.24 25.72 37.89
N THR A 412 -18.25 25.22 38.59
CA THR A 412 -19.22 26.03 39.33
C THR A 412 -19.20 25.66 40.81
N LEU A 413 -19.01 26.67 41.67
CA LEU A 413 -18.86 26.53 43.11
C LEU A 413 -19.72 27.55 43.87
N HIS A 414 -21.02 27.28 43.98
CA HIS A 414 -21.94 28.09 44.78
C HIS A 414 -22.25 27.42 46.12
N ILE A 415 -22.21 28.20 47.21
CA ILE A 415 -22.40 27.68 48.56
C ILE A 415 -23.82 27.11 48.70
N GLY A 416 -23.91 25.84 49.11
CA GLY A 416 -25.16 25.10 49.24
C GLY A 416 -25.57 24.33 47.98
N GLU A 417 -24.90 24.56 46.85
CA GLU A 417 -25.11 23.82 45.60
C GLU A 417 -24.00 22.76 45.40
N PRO A 418 -24.27 21.66 44.66
CA PRO A 418 -23.24 20.70 44.29
C PRO A 418 -22.09 21.37 43.52
N LEU A 419 -20.84 21.02 43.84
CA LEU A 419 -19.70 21.31 42.97
C LEU A 419 -19.95 20.65 41.60
N ARG A 420 -20.00 21.43 40.53
CA ARG A 420 -20.13 20.92 39.16
C ARG A 420 -18.87 21.22 38.36
N MET A 421 -18.42 20.24 37.57
CA MET A 421 -17.39 20.44 36.55
C MET A 421 -17.84 19.83 35.23
N GLU A 422 -17.50 20.51 34.13
CA GLU A 422 -17.72 20.02 32.78
C GLU A 422 -16.50 20.29 31.91
N PHE A 423 -16.11 19.31 31.11
CA PHE A 423 -15.05 19.41 30.12
C PHE A 423 -15.56 19.11 28.72
N ARG A 424 -15.07 19.83 27.73
CA ARG A 424 -15.25 19.53 26.31
C ARG A 424 -13.92 19.61 25.57
N PRO A 425 -13.76 18.93 24.43
CA PRO A 425 -12.64 19.17 23.55
C PRO A 425 -12.58 20.64 23.10
N ALA A 426 -11.37 21.16 22.96
CA ALA A 426 -11.13 22.45 22.37
C ALA A 426 -11.46 22.41 20.86
N THR A 427 -12.12 23.44 20.37
CA THR A 427 -12.30 23.71 18.94
C THR A 427 -11.04 24.35 18.37
N ILE A 428 -10.96 24.56 17.06
CA ILE A 428 -9.84 25.33 16.48
C ILE A 428 -9.79 26.79 16.94
N ALA A 429 -10.88 27.34 17.49
CA ALA A 429 -10.94 28.72 17.98
C ALA A 429 -10.43 28.84 19.43
N ASP A 430 -10.70 27.86 20.29
CA ASP A 430 -10.36 27.97 21.72
C ASP A 430 -8.85 28.11 22.00
N PRO A 431 -7.93 27.34 21.37
CA PRO A 431 -6.50 27.57 21.53
C PRO A 431 -6.08 28.93 20.99
N ARG A 432 -6.71 29.41 19.90
CA ARG A 432 -6.39 30.69 19.27
C ARG A 432 -6.69 31.88 20.21
N ASP A 433 -7.83 31.84 20.89
CA ASP A 433 -8.29 32.90 21.81
C ASP A 433 -7.53 32.92 23.15
N ALA A 434 -6.91 31.80 23.57
CA ALA A 434 -6.11 31.69 24.79
C ALA A 434 -4.70 32.31 24.71
N GLY A 435 -4.42 33.14 23.68
CA GLY A 435 -3.09 33.70 23.42
C GLY A 435 -2.19 32.85 22.51
N PHE A 436 -2.76 31.92 21.73
CA PHE A 436 -2.06 31.21 20.65
C PHE A 436 -2.55 31.60 19.24
N ALA A 437 -2.94 32.87 18.99
CA ALA A 437 -3.17 33.38 17.62
C ALA A 437 -2.97 34.91 17.47
N PRO A 438 -2.70 35.38 16.23
CA PRO A 438 -2.16 36.71 15.92
C PRO A 438 -3.24 37.79 15.76
N GLU A 439 -2.99 38.98 16.30
CA GLU A 439 -3.67 40.21 15.89
C GLU A 439 -3.18 40.58 14.47
N ASP A 440 -4.00 40.27 13.46
CA ASP A 440 -4.24 41.09 12.24
C ASP A 440 -5.14 40.31 11.25
N LEU A 441 -6.39 40.07 11.65
CA LEU A 441 -7.52 39.85 10.73
C LEU A 441 -8.74 40.67 11.20
N THR A 442 -8.49 41.95 11.51
CA THR A 442 -9.54 42.97 11.54
C THR A 442 -9.26 43.97 10.44
N VAL A 443 -10.20 44.10 9.52
CA VAL A 443 -10.29 45.26 8.63
C VAL A 443 -10.35 46.51 9.52
N ASP A 444 -9.34 47.37 9.40
CA ASP A 444 -9.26 48.67 10.08
C ASP A 444 -10.49 49.54 9.71
N PRO A 445 -11.13 50.18 10.70
CA PRO A 445 -11.14 51.64 10.60
C PRO A 445 -10.89 52.33 11.96
N ALA A 446 -9.74 53.00 12.00
CA ALA A 446 -9.38 54.15 12.82
C ALA A 446 -8.96 53.90 14.29
N GLY A 447 -7.64 53.76 14.48
CA GLY A 447 -6.81 54.69 15.26
C GLY A 447 -6.78 54.60 16.80
N GLY A 448 -5.56 54.59 17.37
CA GLY A 448 -5.28 55.10 18.71
C GLY A 448 -4.38 54.23 19.60
N ASP A 449 -3.13 54.67 19.75
CA ASP A 449 -2.05 54.19 20.64
C ASP A 449 -2.41 54.14 22.15
N LEU A 450 -1.78 53.24 22.91
CA LEU A 450 -1.21 53.44 24.27
C LEU A 450 -0.65 52.10 24.86
N GLY A 451 0.67 52.02 25.09
CA GLY A 451 1.36 50.78 25.48
C GLY A 451 1.52 50.46 26.98
N ARG A 452 2.04 49.26 27.28
CA ARG A 452 2.87 48.83 28.46
C ARG A 452 3.37 47.35 28.32
N PRO A 453 4.31 46.84 29.17
CA PRO A 453 5.52 46.17 28.69
C PRO A 453 5.68 44.65 29.00
N SER A 454 6.62 44.03 28.27
CA SER A 454 7.47 42.86 28.55
C SER A 454 6.90 41.66 29.34
N SER A 455 6.49 40.64 28.59
CA SER A 455 6.94 39.26 28.83
C SER A 455 7.19 38.62 27.46
N SER A 456 8.18 37.73 27.39
CA SER A 456 8.73 37.17 26.15
C SER A 456 7.68 36.36 25.36
N ALA A 457 6.98 37.03 24.45
CA ALA A 457 6.16 36.41 23.41
C ALA A 457 7.08 36.00 22.24
N ILE A 458 6.93 34.74 21.80
CA ILE A 458 7.52 34.24 20.58
C ILE A 458 6.70 34.80 19.41
N ASP A 459 7.37 35.39 18.42
CA ASP A 459 6.77 36.00 17.24
C ASP A 459 6.25 34.91 16.29
N PHE A 460 4.91 34.79 16.15
CA PHE A 460 4.23 33.78 15.32
C PHE A 460 4.12 34.18 13.84
N ARG A 461 4.81 35.24 13.40
CA ARG A 461 4.98 35.59 11.97
C ARG A 461 6.16 34.89 11.31
N SER A 462 6.94 34.09 12.06
CA SER A 462 7.96 33.21 11.48
C SER A 462 7.36 31.88 11.04
N GLU A 463 7.99 31.25 10.05
CA GLU A 463 7.70 29.91 9.53
C GLU A 463 7.84 28.76 10.59
N ASP A 464 8.04 29.10 11.88
CA ASP A 464 8.41 28.23 13.01
C ASP A 464 7.30 28.11 14.08
N LEU A 465 6.10 27.64 13.72
CA LEU A 465 5.29 26.93 14.71
C LEU A 465 6.05 25.66 15.15
N SER A 466 6.34 25.54 16.44
CA SER A 466 6.96 24.33 16.99
C SER A 466 6.04 23.12 16.74
N GLY A 467 6.62 21.91 16.66
CA GLY A 467 5.87 20.69 16.37
C GLY A 467 4.66 20.47 17.30
N ALA A 468 4.81 20.77 18.59
CA ALA A 468 3.76 20.55 19.60
C ALA A 468 2.50 21.41 19.39
N ALA A 469 2.65 22.66 18.95
CA ALA A 469 1.52 23.56 18.68
C ALA A 469 0.70 23.10 17.47
N ARG A 470 1.39 22.63 16.40
CA ARG A 470 0.74 22.08 15.21
C ARG A 470 -0.05 20.81 15.53
N THR A 471 0.55 19.90 16.29
CA THR A 471 -0.11 18.64 16.67
C THR A 471 -1.34 18.88 17.56
N THR A 472 -1.27 19.84 18.49
CA THR A 472 -2.42 20.22 19.34
C THR A 472 -3.60 20.73 18.49
N LEU A 473 -3.34 21.63 17.55
CA LEU A 473 -4.37 22.15 16.65
C LEU A 473 -4.96 21.06 15.75
N ALA A 474 -4.14 20.10 15.31
CA ALA A 474 -4.60 18.94 14.54
C ALA A 474 -5.55 18.05 15.35
N VAL A 475 -5.29 17.81 16.65
CA VAL A 475 -6.23 17.10 17.54
C VAL A 475 -7.56 17.87 17.65
N ALA A 476 -7.52 19.17 17.95
CA ALA A 476 -8.73 19.99 18.05
C ALA A 476 -9.56 19.98 16.75
N ARG A 477 -8.90 20.11 15.59
CA ARG A 477 -9.54 20.05 14.27
C ARG A 477 -10.26 18.71 14.05
N ARG A 478 -9.60 17.60 14.36
CA ARG A 478 -10.15 16.25 14.18
C ARG A 478 -11.34 16.01 15.09
N LEU A 479 -11.24 16.34 16.38
CA LEU A 479 -12.34 16.19 17.33
C LEU A 479 -13.53 17.08 16.98
N GLN A 480 -13.30 18.30 16.51
CA GLN A 480 -14.38 19.17 16.02
C GLN A 480 -15.07 18.60 14.78
N ALA A 481 -14.34 17.93 13.89
CA ALA A 481 -14.91 17.29 12.71
C ALA A 481 -15.68 16.00 13.07
N ALA A 482 -15.16 15.21 14.02
CA ALA A 482 -15.81 13.98 14.49
C ALA A 482 -17.09 14.27 15.31
N PHE A 483 -17.11 15.38 16.06
CA PHE A 483 -18.24 15.76 16.92
C PHE A 483 -18.74 17.17 16.56
N PRO A 484 -19.41 17.35 15.39
CA PRO A 484 -19.85 18.66 14.91
C PRO A 484 -20.91 19.31 15.82
N ASP A 485 -21.74 18.51 16.48
CA ASP A 485 -22.76 18.98 17.45
C ASP A 485 -22.18 19.22 18.85
N GLY A 486 -20.88 18.97 19.04
CA GLY A 486 -20.17 19.05 20.32
C GLY A 486 -20.29 17.78 21.16
N VAL A 487 -19.33 17.61 22.07
CA VAL A 487 -19.28 16.53 23.04
C VAL A 487 -18.70 17.06 24.35
N SER A 488 -19.28 16.68 25.47
CA SER A 488 -18.80 17.08 26.79
C SER A 488 -19.00 15.96 27.82
N GLY A 489 -18.18 16.00 28.87
CA GLY A 489 -18.32 15.15 30.05
C GLY A 489 -18.43 16.02 31.29
N GLY A 490 -19.46 15.79 32.10
CA GLY A 490 -19.72 16.55 33.32
C GLY A 490 -19.95 15.65 34.53
N ALA A 491 -19.65 16.16 35.71
CA ALA A 491 -19.89 15.47 36.97
C ALA A 491 -20.25 16.44 38.10
N ASP A 492 -21.05 15.93 39.05
CA ASP A 492 -21.49 16.65 40.25
C ASP A 492 -20.88 16.02 41.50
N GLY A 493 -20.45 16.86 42.44
CA GLY A 493 -19.87 16.49 43.72
C GLY A 493 -20.78 16.73 44.91
N ALA A 494 -20.18 16.77 46.10
CA ALA A 494 -20.88 17.19 47.30
C ALA A 494 -21.22 18.69 47.26
N PRO A 495 -22.25 19.14 48.02
CA PRO A 495 -22.54 20.55 48.17
C PRO A 495 -21.35 21.35 48.68
N VAL A 496 -21.09 22.51 48.07
CA VAL A 496 -20.03 23.42 48.48
C VAL A 496 -20.40 24.06 49.81
N GLU A 497 -19.48 24.04 50.77
CA GLU A 497 -19.70 24.65 52.09
C GLU A 497 -19.05 26.04 52.18
N ALA A 498 -19.53 26.85 53.13
CA ALA A 498 -18.81 28.05 53.54
C ALA A 498 -17.51 27.69 54.27
N ALA A 499 -16.43 28.42 54.02
CA ALA A 499 -15.13 28.19 54.61
C ALA A 499 -15.15 28.26 56.15
N ARG A 500 -14.84 27.14 56.80
CA ARG A 500 -14.76 27.05 58.27
C ARG A 500 -13.38 27.44 58.82
N THR A 501 -12.32 27.28 58.03
CA THR A 501 -10.92 27.51 58.47
C THR A 501 -10.11 28.30 57.45
N ARG A 502 -10.09 27.86 56.18
CA ARG A 502 -9.39 28.53 55.08
C ARG A 502 -10.34 28.68 53.89
N VAL A 503 -10.45 29.90 53.38
CA VAL A 503 -11.13 30.19 52.11
C VAL A 503 -10.25 29.70 50.96
N VAL A 504 -10.86 29.02 50.00
CA VAL A 504 -10.17 28.57 48.79
C VAL A 504 -10.17 29.74 47.79
N SER A 505 -9.01 30.11 47.27
CA SER A 505 -8.92 31.14 46.22
C SER A 505 -9.25 30.57 44.83
N PHE A 506 -9.57 31.45 43.88
CA PHE A 506 -9.66 31.09 42.46
C PHE A 506 -8.40 30.34 41.99
N ASP A 507 -7.22 30.84 42.33
CA ASP A 507 -5.94 30.23 41.95
C ASP A 507 -5.76 28.83 42.57
N ASP A 508 -6.20 28.65 43.82
CA ASP A 508 -6.18 27.34 44.49
C ASP A 508 -7.10 26.34 43.76
N VAL A 509 -8.30 26.77 43.32
CA VAL A 509 -9.21 25.92 42.53
C VAL A 509 -8.61 25.60 41.15
N ALA A 510 -8.18 26.63 40.42
CA ALA A 510 -7.60 26.49 39.08
C ALA A 510 -6.39 25.54 39.07
N ALA A 511 -5.44 25.74 39.99
CA ALA A 511 -4.25 24.90 40.09
C ALA A 511 -4.54 23.46 40.50
N HIS A 512 -5.69 23.18 41.12
CA HIS A 512 -6.10 21.82 41.45
C HIS A 512 -6.89 21.14 40.32
N ILE A 513 -7.64 21.91 39.53
CA ILE A 513 -8.28 21.42 38.30
C ILE A 513 -7.23 21.09 37.25
N ASP A 514 -6.26 21.98 37.00
CA ASP A 514 -5.22 21.84 35.96
C ASP A 514 -4.12 20.79 36.26
N ARG A 515 -4.22 20.05 37.37
CA ARG A 515 -3.33 18.91 37.66
C ARG A 515 -3.67 17.69 36.81
N LEU A 516 -3.43 17.78 35.50
CA LEU A 516 -3.70 16.75 34.49
C LEU A 516 -2.45 15.97 34.06
N GLY A 517 -1.28 16.19 34.69
CA GLY A 517 0.02 15.72 34.19
C GLY A 517 0.15 14.23 33.87
N ASN A 518 -0.60 13.34 34.54
CA ASN A 518 -0.60 11.90 34.25
C ASN A 518 -1.71 11.44 33.28
N MET A 519 -2.60 12.34 32.90
CA MET A 519 -3.73 12.08 32.00
C MET A 519 -3.35 12.46 30.56
N PRO A 520 -4.04 11.91 29.53
CA PRO A 520 -3.82 12.28 28.12
C PRO A 520 -4.44 13.64 27.74
N TYR A 521 -4.72 14.50 28.72
CA TYR A 521 -5.42 15.77 28.56
C TYR A 521 -4.51 16.95 28.85
N GLN A 522 -4.80 18.09 28.22
CA GLN A 522 -4.24 19.40 28.57
C GLN A 522 -5.36 20.44 28.57
N LEU A 523 -5.38 21.31 29.57
CA LEU A 523 -6.38 22.37 29.67
C LEU A 523 -5.90 23.58 28.87
N VAL A 524 -6.68 24.02 27.89
CA VAL A 524 -6.38 25.23 27.11
C VAL A 524 -7.14 26.45 27.64
N ASN A 525 -8.30 26.24 28.25
CA ASN A 525 -9.08 27.30 28.88
C ASN A 525 -9.88 26.74 30.06
N LEU A 526 -10.04 27.53 31.12
CA LEU A 526 -10.81 27.17 32.32
C LEU A 526 -11.62 28.37 32.79
N THR A 527 -12.94 28.21 32.82
CA THR A 527 -13.85 29.17 33.45
C THR A 527 -14.26 28.67 34.83
N ILE A 528 -14.08 29.49 35.86
CA ILE A 528 -14.51 29.15 37.23
C ILE A 528 -15.51 30.22 37.68
N ASP A 529 -16.72 29.77 37.99
CA ASP A 529 -17.76 30.56 38.62
C ASP A 529 -17.86 30.15 40.09
N MET A 530 -17.56 31.07 41.02
CA MET A 530 -17.49 30.73 42.45
C MET A 530 -17.91 31.87 43.38
N ASP A 531 -18.57 31.51 44.48
CA ASP A 531 -18.95 32.45 45.54
C ASP A 531 -17.75 32.91 46.37
N ASP A 532 -17.87 34.09 46.98
CA ASP A 532 -16.94 34.53 48.01
C ASP A 532 -17.06 33.64 49.27
N GLY A 533 -15.91 33.20 49.79
CA GLY A 533 -15.87 32.42 51.04
C GLY A 533 -16.09 30.91 50.87
N VAL A 534 -15.94 30.37 49.66
CA VAL A 534 -15.99 28.91 49.39
C VAL A 534 -14.98 28.13 50.24
N GLY A 535 -15.48 27.08 50.89
CA GLY A 535 -14.74 26.09 51.66
C GLY A 535 -14.94 24.70 51.10
N ILE A 536 -13.98 24.21 50.31
CA ILE A 536 -14.02 22.87 49.75
C ILE A 536 -12.68 22.14 49.93
N GLY A 537 -12.75 20.83 50.18
CA GLY A 537 -11.56 19.99 50.22
C GLY A 537 -11.02 19.73 48.82
N PHE A 538 -9.71 19.85 48.62
CA PHE A 538 -9.07 19.58 47.33
C PHE A 538 -9.33 18.16 46.78
N SER A 539 -9.51 17.17 47.66
CA SER A 539 -9.89 15.82 47.26
C SER A 539 -11.27 15.76 46.58
N ALA A 540 -12.20 16.64 46.96
CA ALA A 540 -13.50 16.74 46.30
C ALA A 540 -13.36 17.31 44.88
N LEU A 541 -12.54 18.35 44.69
CA LEU A 541 -12.19 18.88 43.37
C LEU A 541 -11.55 17.81 42.48
N HIS A 542 -10.61 17.03 43.03
CA HIS A 542 -9.95 15.94 42.29
C HIS A 542 -10.92 14.83 41.89
N GLY A 543 -11.86 14.47 42.78
CA GLY A 543 -12.87 13.45 42.52
C GLY A 543 -13.85 13.85 41.42
N VAL A 544 -14.42 15.06 41.50
CA VAL A 544 -15.37 15.56 40.48
C VAL A 544 -14.67 15.74 39.13
N ARG A 545 -13.45 16.28 39.12
CA ARG A 545 -12.66 16.40 37.89
C ARG A 545 -12.41 15.04 37.24
N ALA A 546 -12.00 14.03 38.01
CA ALA A 546 -11.75 12.70 37.47
C ALA A 546 -13.02 12.12 36.86
N ALA A 547 -14.15 12.18 37.57
CA ALA A 547 -15.43 11.71 37.07
C ALA A 547 -15.90 12.43 35.79
N ALA A 548 -15.71 13.75 35.70
CA ALA A 548 -16.07 14.51 34.50
C ALA A 548 -15.18 14.15 33.30
N LEU A 549 -13.89 13.93 33.52
CA LEU A 549 -12.97 13.47 32.47
C LEU A 549 -13.23 12.02 32.05
N ASP A 550 -13.61 11.15 32.97
CA ASP A 550 -14.00 9.76 32.66
C ASP A 550 -15.26 9.76 31.78
N ALA A 551 -16.26 10.58 32.13
CA ALA A 551 -17.46 10.76 31.32
C ALA A 551 -17.16 11.33 29.92
N LEU A 552 -16.21 12.27 29.82
CA LEU A 552 -15.77 12.78 28.53
C LEU A 552 -15.05 11.71 27.70
N THR A 553 -14.18 10.92 28.34
CA THR A 553 -13.46 9.82 27.68
C THR A 553 -14.45 8.83 27.10
N GLU A 554 -15.43 8.40 27.90
CA GLU A 554 -16.49 7.49 27.46
C GLU A 554 -17.28 8.07 26.29
N ALA A 555 -17.65 9.36 26.34
CA ALA A 555 -18.37 10.02 25.24
C ALA A 555 -17.53 10.08 23.94
N LEU A 556 -16.22 10.29 24.05
CA LEU A 556 -15.31 10.35 22.90
C LEU A 556 -15.04 8.98 22.27
N THR A 557 -15.11 7.89 23.03
CA THR A 557 -14.80 6.53 22.55
C THR A 557 -16.04 5.64 22.38
N ALA A 558 -17.23 6.12 22.73
CA ALA A 558 -18.47 5.34 22.76
C ALA A 558 -18.78 4.65 21.42
N GLU A 559 -18.55 5.34 20.29
CA GLU A 559 -18.83 4.78 18.96
C GLU A 559 -17.91 3.61 18.60
N GLY A 560 -16.69 3.54 19.16
CA GLY A 560 -15.74 2.46 18.92
C GLY A 560 -15.98 1.23 19.79
N HIS A 561 -16.61 1.38 20.96
CA HIS A 561 -16.65 0.32 21.97
C HIS A 561 -17.85 -0.61 21.82
N GLY A 562 -17.57 -1.92 21.73
CA GLY A 562 -18.61 -2.94 21.86
C GLY A 562 -19.65 -2.92 20.75
N ARG A 563 -19.27 -2.47 19.55
CA ARG A 563 -20.16 -2.36 18.38
C ARG A 563 -20.95 -3.65 18.18
N THR A 564 -22.28 -3.51 18.06
CA THR A 564 -23.16 -4.66 17.84
C THR A 564 -23.07 -5.11 16.39
N LEU A 565 -22.98 -6.42 16.16
CA LEU A 565 -22.99 -6.95 14.80
C LEU A 565 -24.45 -7.05 14.30
N PRO A 566 -24.74 -6.53 13.09
CA PRO A 566 -26.03 -6.73 12.45
C PRO A 566 -26.38 -8.22 12.35
N ARG A 567 -27.68 -8.53 12.40
CA ARG A 567 -28.16 -9.88 12.09
C ARG A 567 -28.11 -10.05 10.57
N THR A 568 -27.42 -11.08 10.11
CA THR A 568 -27.23 -11.33 8.69
C THR A 568 -27.94 -12.61 8.28
N THR A 569 -28.49 -12.60 7.06
CA THR A 569 -29.06 -13.79 6.45
C THR A 569 -27.96 -14.49 5.65
N PRO A 570 -27.83 -15.83 5.74
CA PRO A 570 -26.94 -16.59 4.86
C PRO A 570 -27.30 -16.36 3.40
N ARG A 571 -26.28 -16.37 2.54
CA ARG A 571 -26.46 -16.26 1.09
C ARG A 571 -27.07 -17.55 0.55
N GLU A 572 -28.02 -17.44 -0.37
CA GLU A 572 -28.50 -18.61 -1.10
C GLU A 572 -27.37 -19.15 -1.99
N PRO A 573 -27.11 -20.47 -1.99
CA PRO A 573 -26.11 -21.06 -2.87
C PRO A 573 -26.47 -20.80 -4.34
N LEU A 574 -25.48 -20.39 -5.13
CA LEU A 574 -25.64 -20.32 -6.58
C LEU A 574 -25.71 -21.75 -7.16
N PRO A 575 -26.48 -21.98 -8.23
CA PRO A 575 -26.50 -23.27 -8.91
C PRO A 575 -25.09 -23.64 -9.42
N ALA A 576 -24.69 -24.90 -9.18
CA ALA A 576 -23.41 -25.40 -9.67
C ALA A 576 -23.37 -25.45 -11.20
N ALA A 577 -22.21 -25.12 -11.78
CA ALA A 577 -21.97 -25.28 -13.21
C ALA A 577 -21.86 -26.76 -13.57
N HIS A 578 -22.47 -27.12 -14.70
CA HIS A 578 -22.40 -28.47 -15.27
C HIS A 578 -21.76 -28.42 -16.65
N PRO A 579 -20.42 -28.42 -16.75
CA PRO A 579 -19.73 -28.37 -18.03
C PRO A 579 -20.11 -29.58 -18.90
N ALA A 580 -20.40 -29.34 -20.18
CA ALA A 580 -20.78 -30.39 -21.13
C ALA A 580 -19.65 -31.38 -21.45
N GLY A 581 -18.41 -31.09 -21.03
CA GLY A 581 -17.23 -31.92 -21.24
C GLY A 581 -15.95 -31.19 -20.85
N CYS A 582 -14.82 -31.88 -20.99
CA CYS A 582 -13.50 -31.33 -20.68
C CYS A 582 -12.85 -30.69 -21.91
N ARG A 583 -12.10 -29.61 -21.71
CA ARG A 583 -11.46 -28.82 -22.76
C ARG A 583 -9.97 -28.65 -22.49
N VAL A 584 -9.16 -28.93 -23.50
CA VAL A 584 -7.77 -28.48 -23.56
C VAL A 584 -7.72 -27.11 -24.24
N ALA A 585 -7.20 -26.12 -23.53
CA ALA A 585 -6.97 -24.77 -24.00
C ALA A 585 -5.48 -24.53 -24.27
N VAL A 586 -5.17 -23.51 -25.05
CA VAL A 586 -3.79 -23.05 -25.27
C VAL A 586 -3.73 -21.53 -25.27
N THR A 587 -2.68 -20.96 -24.68
CA THR A 587 -2.30 -19.56 -24.90
C THR A 587 -1.16 -19.50 -25.91
N VAL A 588 -1.29 -18.67 -26.95
CA VAL A 588 -0.28 -18.52 -28.02
C VAL A 588 -0.06 -17.05 -28.39
N ALA A 589 1.19 -16.71 -28.71
CA ALA A 589 1.59 -15.34 -29.05
C ALA A 589 1.78 -15.09 -30.56
N ASN A 590 1.50 -16.10 -31.41
CA ASN A 590 1.59 -15.98 -32.87
C ASN A 590 0.64 -16.94 -33.63
N PRO A 591 0.30 -16.61 -34.90
CA PRO A 591 -0.60 -17.41 -35.73
C PRO A 591 -0.10 -18.82 -36.07
N ALA A 592 1.22 -19.04 -36.14
CA ALA A 592 1.78 -20.35 -36.47
C ALA A 592 1.54 -21.35 -35.33
N CYS A 593 1.76 -20.92 -34.09
CA CYS A 593 1.48 -21.70 -32.89
C CYS A 593 -0.03 -21.94 -32.73
N ALA A 594 -0.88 -20.93 -32.99
CA ALA A 594 -2.33 -21.09 -32.99
C ALA A 594 -2.81 -22.21 -33.93
N ARG A 595 -2.30 -22.23 -35.18
CA ARG A 595 -2.64 -23.29 -36.15
C ARG A 595 -2.05 -24.65 -35.75
N ALA A 596 -0.84 -24.67 -35.18
CA ALA A 596 -0.23 -25.90 -34.68
C ALA A 596 -1.06 -26.52 -33.55
N ALA A 597 -1.46 -25.71 -32.57
CA ALA A 597 -2.32 -26.15 -31.48
C ALA A 597 -3.69 -26.65 -31.97
N LYS A 598 -4.32 -25.94 -32.91
CA LYS A 598 -5.58 -26.38 -33.52
C LYS A 598 -5.46 -27.76 -34.17
N ARG A 599 -4.38 -28.01 -34.91
CA ARG A 599 -4.11 -29.32 -35.53
C ARG A 599 -3.80 -30.42 -34.51
N ALA A 600 -3.18 -30.06 -33.38
CA ALA A 600 -2.90 -30.97 -32.28
C ALA A 600 -4.14 -31.29 -31.42
N GLY A 601 -5.27 -30.61 -31.65
CA GLY A 601 -6.54 -30.90 -31.00
C GLY A 601 -6.95 -29.92 -29.89
N ALA A 602 -6.32 -28.74 -29.78
CA ALA A 602 -6.78 -27.70 -28.84
C ALA A 602 -8.24 -27.30 -29.12
N HIS A 603 -9.05 -27.23 -28.06
CA HIS A 603 -10.47 -26.87 -28.11
C HIS A 603 -10.65 -25.34 -28.07
N LEU A 604 -9.84 -24.67 -27.26
CA LEU A 604 -9.84 -23.22 -27.06
C LEU A 604 -8.44 -22.67 -27.36
N ILE A 605 -8.37 -21.52 -28.02
CA ILE A 605 -7.11 -20.86 -28.38
C ILE A 605 -7.17 -19.42 -27.91
N TYR A 606 -6.45 -19.11 -26.86
CA TYR A 606 -6.30 -17.77 -26.30
C TYR A 606 -5.09 -17.07 -26.91
N VAL A 607 -5.23 -15.77 -27.15
CA VAL A 607 -4.20 -14.93 -27.77
C VAL A 607 -4.22 -13.57 -27.07
N PRO A 608 -3.09 -13.05 -26.58
CA PRO A 608 -3.05 -11.68 -26.05
C PRO A 608 -3.58 -10.66 -27.06
N ALA A 609 -4.44 -9.74 -26.62
CA ALA A 609 -5.08 -8.75 -27.50
C ALA A 609 -4.06 -7.93 -28.29
N LEU A 610 -2.93 -7.60 -27.66
CA LEU A 610 -1.80 -6.90 -28.27
C LEU A 610 -1.15 -7.67 -29.43
N ASN A 611 -1.21 -9.02 -29.43
CA ASN A 611 -0.63 -9.89 -30.45
C ASN A 611 -1.55 -10.15 -31.65
N TYR A 612 -2.81 -9.64 -31.65
CA TYR A 612 -3.69 -9.70 -32.82
C TYR A 612 -3.29 -8.72 -33.93
N ARG A 613 -2.58 -7.64 -33.57
CA ARG A 613 -2.11 -6.64 -34.52
C ARG A 613 -1.00 -7.24 -35.40
N ARG A 614 -1.03 -6.94 -36.71
CA ARG A 614 0.14 -7.14 -37.58
C ARG A 614 1.30 -6.32 -37.02
N GLY A 615 2.47 -6.91 -36.89
CA GLY A 615 3.64 -6.29 -36.26
C GLY A 615 3.99 -6.90 -34.90
N GLU A 616 3.06 -7.55 -34.20
CA GLU A 616 3.26 -7.86 -32.78
C GLU A 616 3.35 -9.35 -32.46
N ALA A 617 3.50 -10.20 -33.48
CA ALA A 617 3.66 -11.64 -33.28
C ALA A 617 5.03 -11.96 -32.66
N VAL A 618 5.02 -12.85 -31.68
CA VAL A 618 6.20 -13.25 -30.90
C VAL A 618 6.42 -14.76 -31.05
N ILE A 619 7.66 -15.18 -31.31
CA ILE A 619 8.07 -16.59 -31.30
C ILE A 619 9.12 -16.75 -30.21
N ALA A 620 8.90 -17.65 -29.25
CA ALA A 620 9.82 -17.87 -28.13
C ALA A 620 10.26 -16.58 -27.42
N GLY A 621 9.30 -15.70 -27.14
CA GLY A 621 9.52 -14.44 -26.41
C GLY A 621 10.16 -13.29 -27.20
N GLN A 622 10.49 -13.46 -28.49
CA GLN A 622 11.01 -12.38 -29.36
C GLN A 622 10.07 -12.01 -30.52
N LYS A 623 10.03 -10.72 -30.87
CA LYS A 623 9.25 -10.17 -31.98
C LYS A 623 9.76 -10.70 -33.32
N ASN A 624 8.85 -11.21 -34.16
CA ASN A 624 9.21 -11.81 -35.44
C ASN A 624 8.26 -11.36 -36.58
N ALA A 625 8.79 -10.58 -37.52
CA ALA A 625 8.03 -10.03 -38.64
C ALA A 625 7.51 -11.11 -39.63
N ALA A 626 8.18 -12.26 -39.75
CA ALA A 626 7.74 -13.33 -40.64
C ALA A 626 6.54 -14.12 -40.07
N ALA A 627 6.39 -14.14 -38.74
CA ALA A 627 5.27 -14.79 -38.05
C ALA A 627 3.90 -14.13 -38.36
N GLU A 628 3.92 -12.91 -38.90
CA GLU A 628 2.75 -12.06 -39.14
C GLU A 628 2.09 -12.28 -40.51
N GLN A 629 2.76 -12.94 -41.45
CA GLN A 629 2.27 -13.05 -42.82
C GLN A 629 0.99 -13.90 -42.96
N ALA A 630 0.58 -14.60 -41.90
CA ALA A 630 -0.59 -15.47 -41.88
C ALA A 630 -1.54 -15.10 -40.73
N GLY A 631 -2.85 -14.98 -40.98
CA GLY A 631 -3.83 -14.66 -39.94
C GLY A 631 -4.08 -15.78 -38.92
N TYR A 632 -4.56 -15.42 -37.73
CA TYR A 632 -5.01 -16.39 -36.72
C TYR A 632 -6.18 -17.25 -37.24
N PRO A 633 -6.31 -18.51 -36.79
CA PRO A 633 -7.49 -19.31 -37.11
C PRO A 633 -8.76 -18.65 -36.54
N LYS A 634 -9.93 -18.93 -37.14
CA LYS A 634 -11.22 -18.50 -36.59
C LYS A 634 -11.44 -19.09 -35.19
N GLY A 635 -12.06 -18.29 -34.31
CA GLY A 635 -12.45 -18.70 -32.96
C GLY A 635 -11.35 -18.53 -31.89
N CYS A 636 -10.32 -17.74 -32.17
CA CYS A 636 -9.38 -17.34 -31.12
C CYS A 636 -10.07 -16.38 -30.13
N ILE A 637 -9.71 -16.52 -28.85
CA ILE A 637 -10.24 -15.74 -27.73
C ILE A 637 -9.18 -14.71 -27.33
N PRO A 638 -9.48 -13.40 -27.34
CA PRO A 638 -8.54 -12.38 -26.91
C PRO A 638 -8.36 -12.39 -25.39
N ILE A 639 -7.10 -12.33 -24.95
CA ILE A 639 -6.73 -12.07 -23.55
C ILE A 639 -6.54 -10.57 -23.40
N MET A 640 -7.35 -9.94 -22.56
CA MET A 640 -7.20 -8.53 -22.22
C MET A 640 -5.93 -8.35 -21.40
N PRO A 641 -5.19 -7.25 -21.60
CA PRO A 641 -3.96 -7.03 -20.89
C PRO A 641 -4.20 -6.91 -19.38
N VAL A 642 -3.22 -7.36 -18.60
CA VAL A 642 -3.22 -7.30 -17.14
C VAL A 642 -3.33 -5.85 -16.62
N ALA A 643 -2.74 -4.91 -17.38
CA ALA A 643 -2.83 -3.48 -17.16
C ALA A 643 -3.28 -2.77 -18.44
N ASP A 644 -4.20 -1.83 -18.32
CA ASP A 644 -4.82 -1.07 -19.41
C ASP A 644 -5.14 0.33 -18.89
N HIS A 645 -4.30 1.30 -19.23
CA HIS A 645 -4.44 2.67 -18.75
C HIS A 645 -5.41 3.47 -19.61
N GLU A 646 -6.04 4.49 -19.03
CA GLU A 646 -6.86 5.41 -19.80
C GLU A 646 -6.00 6.21 -20.77
N ALA A 647 -6.49 6.40 -22.00
CA ALA A 647 -5.76 7.10 -23.06
C ALA A 647 -5.80 8.63 -22.88
N VAL A 648 -5.35 9.12 -21.73
CA VAL A 648 -5.31 10.54 -21.35
C VAL A 648 -3.89 11.03 -21.07
N GLY A 649 -3.67 12.34 -21.21
CA GLY A 649 -2.38 12.96 -20.94
C GLY A 649 -1.24 12.36 -21.78
N GLY A 650 -0.20 11.90 -21.09
CA GLY A 650 0.99 11.25 -21.69
C GLY A 650 0.97 9.72 -21.66
N ALA A 651 -0.18 9.07 -21.44
CA ALA A 651 -0.27 7.60 -21.35
C ALA A 651 0.16 6.90 -22.66
N ARG A 652 0.74 5.69 -22.55
CA ARG A 652 1.22 4.93 -23.72
C ARG A 652 0.08 4.45 -24.61
N GLU A 653 -1.07 4.18 -24.03
CA GLU A 653 -2.29 3.75 -24.68
C GLU A 653 -2.77 4.81 -25.68
N ALA A 654 -2.60 6.10 -25.36
CA ALA A 654 -2.87 7.19 -26.30
C ALA A 654 -1.88 7.23 -27.48
N VAL A 655 -0.64 6.77 -27.28
CA VAL A 655 0.44 6.83 -28.29
C VAL A 655 0.44 5.64 -29.23
N VAL A 656 0.16 4.43 -28.71
CA VAL A 656 0.25 3.18 -29.48
C VAL A 656 -0.99 2.96 -30.39
N ASP A 657 -2.07 3.72 -30.15
CA ASP A 657 -3.37 3.65 -30.87
C ASP A 657 -3.86 2.21 -31.01
N ALA A 658 -3.75 1.46 -29.91
CA ALA A 658 -4.19 0.08 -29.84
C ALA A 658 -5.37 -0.02 -28.89
N ASP A 659 -6.57 0.26 -29.42
CA ASP A 659 -7.80 -0.16 -28.78
C ASP A 659 -7.85 -1.69 -28.78
N VAL A 660 -7.52 -2.29 -27.64
CA VAL A 660 -7.60 -3.73 -27.38
C VAL A 660 -9.05 -4.19 -27.15
N TRP A 661 -9.94 -3.27 -26.82
CA TRP A 661 -11.34 -3.55 -26.51
C TRP A 661 -12.24 -3.62 -27.74
N LYS A 662 -11.78 -3.19 -28.92
CA LYS A 662 -12.46 -3.47 -30.20
C LYS A 662 -12.73 -4.96 -30.47
N TYR A 663 -12.06 -5.86 -29.74
CA TYR A 663 -12.28 -7.30 -29.82
C TYR A 663 -13.39 -7.80 -28.86
N ALA A 664 -13.75 -7.02 -27.84
CA ALA A 664 -14.90 -7.26 -26.99
C ALA A 664 -16.19 -6.86 -27.72
N ALA A 665 -17.22 -7.69 -27.59
CA ALA A 665 -18.58 -7.40 -28.05
C ALA A 665 -19.54 -8.42 -27.42
N GLU A 666 -20.83 -8.09 -27.43
CA GLU A 666 -21.88 -8.97 -26.95
C GLU A 666 -21.77 -10.39 -27.53
N GLY A 667 -21.77 -11.40 -26.64
CA GLY A 667 -21.72 -12.81 -27.01
C GLY A 667 -20.37 -13.28 -27.58
N LYS A 668 -19.33 -12.44 -27.63
CA LYS A 668 -17.97 -12.87 -28.02
C LYS A 668 -17.15 -13.23 -26.78
N PRO A 669 -16.36 -14.33 -26.82
CA PRO A 669 -15.51 -14.69 -25.70
C PRO A 669 -14.30 -13.77 -25.55
N LEU A 670 -13.88 -13.53 -24.32
CA LEU A 670 -12.60 -12.92 -23.96
C LEU A 670 -12.10 -13.48 -22.62
N LEU A 671 -10.81 -13.30 -22.33
CA LEU A 671 -10.22 -13.58 -21.02
C LEU A 671 -9.82 -12.26 -20.35
N ALA A 672 -10.36 -11.99 -19.17
CA ALA A 672 -10.01 -10.82 -18.35
C ALA A 672 -8.94 -11.19 -17.31
N GLU A 673 -7.92 -10.34 -17.16
CA GLU A 673 -6.79 -10.54 -16.24
C GLU A 673 -6.73 -9.49 -15.12
N SER A 674 -7.78 -8.68 -14.97
CA SER A 674 -7.91 -7.68 -13.90
C SER A 674 -9.38 -7.47 -13.53
N LEU A 675 -9.61 -6.93 -12.33
CA LEU A 675 -10.97 -6.62 -11.88
C LEU A 675 -11.67 -5.60 -12.80
N GLY A 676 -10.94 -4.57 -13.25
CA GLY A 676 -11.47 -3.62 -14.23
C GLY A 676 -11.81 -4.28 -15.58
N ALA A 677 -10.99 -5.24 -16.04
CA ALA A 677 -11.31 -5.97 -17.26
C ALA A 677 -12.54 -6.90 -17.12
N MET A 678 -12.79 -7.44 -15.92
CA MET A 678 -14.02 -8.20 -15.65
C MET A 678 -15.26 -7.30 -15.77
N GLU A 679 -15.22 -6.11 -15.16
CA GLU A 679 -16.36 -5.18 -15.21
C GLU A 679 -16.63 -4.70 -16.62
N ARG A 680 -15.59 -4.26 -17.35
CA ARG A 680 -15.76 -3.80 -18.73
C ARG A 680 -16.27 -4.91 -19.64
N ALA A 681 -15.83 -6.15 -19.46
CA ALA A 681 -16.36 -7.28 -20.21
C ALA A 681 -17.85 -7.54 -19.91
N SER A 682 -18.25 -7.38 -18.64
CA SER A 682 -19.66 -7.46 -18.21
C SER A 682 -20.51 -6.36 -18.86
N GLU A 683 -20.05 -5.11 -18.85
CA GLU A 683 -20.73 -3.97 -19.47
C GLU A 683 -20.93 -4.16 -20.98
N GLU A 684 -19.94 -4.72 -21.68
CA GLU A 684 -19.98 -5.00 -23.12
C GLU A 684 -20.80 -6.27 -23.48
N GLY A 685 -21.30 -7.00 -22.47
CA GLY A 685 -22.04 -8.26 -22.67
C GLY A 685 -21.19 -9.40 -23.24
N ALA A 686 -19.87 -9.35 -23.07
CA ALA A 686 -18.94 -10.36 -23.57
C ALA A 686 -19.07 -11.68 -22.79
N LEU A 687 -18.72 -12.80 -23.43
CA LEU A 687 -18.61 -14.09 -22.74
C LEU A 687 -17.29 -14.12 -21.95
N LEU A 688 -17.38 -13.79 -20.67
CA LEU A 688 -16.24 -13.60 -19.79
C LEU A 688 -15.62 -14.92 -19.34
N ASP A 689 -14.33 -15.10 -19.60
CA ASP A 689 -13.47 -15.98 -18.81
C ASP A 689 -12.58 -15.11 -17.90
N VAL A 690 -12.25 -15.58 -16.70
CA VAL A 690 -11.39 -14.87 -15.73
C VAL A 690 -10.05 -15.58 -15.59
N GLY A 691 -8.96 -14.83 -15.76
CA GLY A 691 -7.58 -15.32 -15.69
C GLY A 691 -7.00 -15.32 -14.27
N PRO A 692 -5.83 -15.96 -14.08
CA PRO A 692 -5.24 -16.17 -12.76
C PRO A 692 -4.68 -14.90 -12.10
N HIS A 693 -4.54 -13.78 -12.83
CA HIS A 693 -4.13 -12.49 -12.25
C HIS A 693 -5.25 -11.79 -11.48
N VAL A 694 -6.50 -12.27 -11.60
CA VAL A 694 -7.55 -12.05 -10.60
C VAL A 694 -7.52 -13.26 -9.67
N PRO A 695 -6.95 -13.15 -8.45
CA PRO A 695 -6.69 -14.30 -7.61
C PRO A 695 -7.97 -14.86 -6.98
N ILE A 696 -8.69 -15.69 -7.73
CA ILE A 696 -9.86 -16.42 -7.24
C ILE A 696 -9.38 -17.69 -6.54
N THR A 697 -9.46 -17.70 -5.20
CA THR A 697 -8.92 -18.78 -4.36
C THR A 697 -9.94 -19.43 -3.44
N ASN A 698 -11.17 -18.95 -3.37
CA ASN A 698 -12.20 -19.47 -2.48
C ASN A 698 -13.61 -19.34 -3.10
N GLY A 699 -14.60 -19.96 -2.47
CA GLY A 699 -15.99 -20.00 -2.97
C GLY A 699 -16.71 -18.65 -2.98
N LEU A 700 -16.38 -17.71 -2.07
CA LEU A 700 -16.97 -16.37 -2.08
C LEU A 700 -16.48 -15.59 -3.30
N SER A 701 -15.18 -15.64 -3.57
CA SER A 701 -14.59 -15.01 -4.75
C SER A 701 -15.11 -15.62 -6.07
N LEU A 702 -15.42 -16.93 -6.09
CA LEU A 702 -16.11 -17.55 -7.23
C LEU A 702 -17.54 -17.04 -7.42
N ALA A 703 -18.29 -16.84 -6.33
CA ALA A 703 -19.64 -16.31 -6.40
C ALA A 703 -19.63 -14.89 -6.99
N VAL A 704 -18.68 -14.05 -6.55
CA VAL A 704 -18.48 -12.72 -7.13
C VAL A 704 -18.11 -12.81 -8.61
N ALA A 705 -17.15 -13.66 -9.00
CA ALA A 705 -16.83 -13.84 -10.42
C ALA A 705 -18.06 -14.25 -11.26
N SER A 706 -18.93 -15.12 -10.72
CA SER A 706 -20.19 -15.51 -11.35
C SER A 706 -21.17 -14.32 -11.49
N GLU A 707 -21.27 -13.46 -10.48
CA GLU A 707 -22.10 -12.24 -10.55
C GLU A 707 -21.61 -11.27 -11.64
N PHE A 708 -20.29 -11.17 -11.84
CA PHE A 708 -19.69 -10.44 -12.95
C PHE A 708 -19.91 -11.10 -14.32
N GLY A 709 -20.59 -12.25 -14.39
CA GLY A 709 -20.92 -12.95 -15.62
C GLY A 709 -19.84 -13.92 -16.11
N ALA A 710 -18.91 -14.34 -15.24
CA ALA A 710 -17.88 -15.29 -15.63
C ALA A 710 -18.50 -16.65 -16.02
N ASN A 711 -18.09 -17.16 -17.18
CA ASN A 711 -18.41 -18.52 -17.63
C ASN A 711 -17.36 -19.52 -17.16
N ARG A 712 -16.09 -19.08 -17.12
CA ARG A 712 -14.95 -19.88 -16.67
C ARG A 712 -14.01 -19.06 -15.81
N VAL A 713 -13.44 -19.68 -14.78
CA VAL A 713 -12.36 -19.13 -13.96
C VAL A 713 -11.14 -20.03 -14.07
N TRP A 714 -10.00 -19.44 -14.47
CA TRP A 714 -8.69 -20.06 -14.40
C TRP A 714 -8.11 -19.83 -13.01
N LEU A 715 -8.08 -20.88 -12.20
CA LEU A 715 -7.72 -20.81 -10.79
C LEU A 715 -6.27 -20.36 -10.59
N SER A 716 -6.03 -19.69 -9.46
CA SER A 716 -4.69 -19.27 -9.04
C SER A 716 -3.71 -20.45 -9.01
N PRO A 717 -2.47 -20.28 -9.52
CA PRO A 717 -1.45 -21.32 -9.49
C PRO A 717 -0.87 -21.57 -8.09
N GLU A 718 -1.30 -20.80 -7.08
CA GLU A 718 -0.89 -20.95 -5.68
C GLU A 718 -1.73 -21.96 -4.90
N LEU A 719 -2.82 -22.49 -5.48
CA LEU A 719 -3.69 -23.48 -4.84
C LEU A 719 -3.09 -24.89 -4.90
N THR A 720 -3.31 -25.64 -3.82
CA THR A 720 -3.08 -27.10 -3.79
C THR A 720 -4.25 -27.86 -4.41
N LEU A 721 -4.05 -29.12 -4.79
CA LEU A 721 -5.11 -30.01 -5.27
C LEU A 721 -6.28 -30.11 -4.28
N ARG A 722 -6.00 -30.25 -2.98
CA ARG A 722 -7.04 -30.32 -1.94
C ARG A 722 -7.87 -29.02 -1.86
N GLN A 723 -7.22 -27.88 -2.06
CA GLN A 723 -7.93 -26.59 -2.08
C GLN A 723 -8.73 -26.43 -3.37
N ILE A 724 -8.20 -26.90 -4.50
CA ILE A 724 -8.94 -26.96 -5.76
C ILE A 724 -10.20 -27.82 -5.60
N GLU A 725 -10.12 -29.01 -4.99
CA GLU A 725 -11.28 -29.86 -4.68
C GLU A 725 -12.33 -29.12 -3.83
N ALA A 726 -11.89 -28.38 -2.81
CA ALA A 726 -12.78 -27.61 -1.95
C ALA A 726 -13.49 -26.46 -2.69
N VAL A 727 -12.80 -25.80 -3.61
CA VAL A 727 -13.31 -24.69 -4.42
C VAL A 727 -14.23 -25.16 -5.54
N ALA A 728 -13.89 -26.30 -6.15
CA ALA A 728 -14.63 -26.88 -7.26
C ALA A 728 -15.95 -27.50 -6.85
N LYS A 729 -16.06 -27.89 -5.58
CA LYS A 729 -17.32 -28.36 -5.00
C LYS A 729 -18.40 -27.27 -5.13
N ASP A 730 -19.45 -27.59 -5.89
CA ASP A 730 -20.60 -26.71 -6.14
C ASP A 730 -20.24 -25.37 -6.81
N ALA A 731 -19.10 -25.30 -7.52
CA ALA A 731 -18.65 -24.08 -8.19
C ALA A 731 -19.71 -23.58 -9.21
N PRO A 732 -20.10 -22.29 -9.18
CA PRO A 732 -21.14 -21.75 -10.07
C PRO A 732 -20.65 -21.48 -11.51
N VAL A 733 -19.37 -21.73 -11.78
CA VAL A 733 -18.70 -21.45 -13.06
C VAL A 733 -17.78 -22.61 -13.45
N GLU A 734 -17.44 -22.73 -14.74
CA GLU A 734 -16.44 -23.73 -15.16
C GLU A 734 -15.07 -23.39 -14.56
N LEU A 735 -14.29 -24.39 -14.15
CA LEU A 735 -12.97 -24.19 -13.58
C LEU A 735 -11.87 -24.72 -14.47
N GLY A 736 -10.78 -23.96 -14.56
CA GLY A 736 -9.58 -24.35 -15.29
C GLY A 736 -8.28 -24.15 -14.51
N VAL A 737 -7.23 -24.86 -14.92
CA VAL A 737 -5.89 -24.77 -14.33
C VAL A 737 -4.80 -24.71 -15.41
N LEU A 738 -3.65 -24.11 -15.09
CA LEU A 738 -2.44 -24.24 -15.90
C LEU A 738 -1.88 -25.66 -15.80
N LEU A 739 -1.89 -26.40 -16.91
CA LEU A 739 -1.43 -27.78 -16.99
C LEU A 739 0.06 -27.88 -17.38
N ILE A 740 0.45 -27.15 -18.42
CA ILE A 740 1.79 -27.20 -19.04
C ILE A 740 2.23 -25.79 -19.42
N GLY A 741 3.48 -25.42 -19.15
CA GLY A 741 4.10 -24.18 -19.66
C GLY A 741 4.85 -23.39 -18.60
N ALA A 742 5.43 -22.26 -19.00
CA ALA A 742 6.16 -21.37 -18.09
C ALA A 742 5.19 -20.40 -17.40
N GLN A 743 5.04 -20.50 -16.08
CA GLN A 743 4.20 -19.58 -15.30
C GLN A 743 4.72 -18.14 -15.39
N GLU A 744 3.87 -17.18 -15.76
CA GLU A 744 4.17 -15.76 -15.63
C GLU A 744 4.28 -15.41 -14.14
N LEU A 745 5.41 -14.82 -13.74
CA LEU A 745 5.75 -14.53 -12.35
C LEU A 745 5.39 -13.10 -11.94
N MET A 746 5.46 -12.16 -12.88
CA MET A 746 5.16 -10.75 -12.67
C MET A 746 5.03 -10.00 -14.00
N VAL A 747 4.20 -8.95 -13.97
CA VAL A 747 4.11 -7.91 -14.98
C VAL A 747 4.59 -6.59 -14.39
N THR A 748 5.44 -5.87 -15.11
CA THR A 748 6.03 -4.60 -14.65
C THR A 748 5.79 -3.50 -15.67
N GLU A 749 5.38 -2.32 -15.20
CA GLU A 749 5.22 -1.14 -16.06
C GLU A 749 6.57 -0.63 -16.61
N HIS A 750 7.65 -0.86 -15.86
CA HIS A 750 9.02 -0.59 -16.31
C HIS A 750 9.52 -1.68 -17.26
N CYS A 751 10.10 -1.27 -18.40
CA CYS A 751 10.74 -2.20 -19.32
C CYS A 751 12.13 -2.63 -18.79
N MET A 752 12.31 -3.91 -18.51
CA MET A 752 13.57 -4.46 -17.98
C MET A 752 14.75 -4.28 -18.97
N LEU A 753 14.47 -4.13 -20.27
CA LEU A 753 15.48 -3.89 -21.30
C LEU A 753 16.03 -2.45 -21.30
N MET A 754 15.43 -1.52 -20.54
CA MET A 754 15.96 -0.15 -20.34
C MET A 754 17.29 -0.16 -19.59
N SER A 755 17.60 -1.24 -18.85
CA SER A 755 18.92 -1.45 -18.24
C SER A 755 20.06 -1.43 -19.26
N GLN A 756 19.82 -1.67 -20.56
CA GLN A 756 20.85 -1.62 -21.60
C GLN A 756 21.27 -0.19 -21.99
N GLY A 757 20.55 0.84 -21.54
CA GLY A 757 20.80 2.26 -21.87
C GLY A 757 19.53 3.01 -22.29
N PRO A 758 19.67 4.24 -22.82
CA PRO A 758 18.56 5.13 -23.16
C PRO A 758 17.47 4.45 -24.00
N CYS A 759 16.22 4.81 -23.77
CA CYS A 759 15.05 4.29 -24.47
C CYS A 759 14.31 5.44 -25.16
N ASP A 760 13.86 5.20 -26.39
CA ASP A 760 13.07 6.13 -27.20
C ASP A 760 11.54 5.90 -27.06
N GLU A 761 11.16 4.93 -26.21
CA GLU A 761 9.78 4.52 -25.92
C GLU A 761 8.96 4.04 -27.12
N ASN A 762 9.58 3.87 -28.30
CA ASN A 762 8.92 3.34 -29.48
C ASN A 762 9.02 1.81 -29.52
N CYS A 763 8.20 1.17 -28.69
CA CYS A 763 8.23 -0.28 -28.52
C CYS A 763 7.89 -1.04 -29.81
N ALA A 764 7.11 -0.46 -30.73
CA ALA A 764 6.77 -1.06 -32.01
C ALA A 764 8.00 -1.36 -32.90
N VAL A 765 9.04 -0.51 -32.86
CA VAL A 765 10.26 -0.70 -33.69
C VAL A 765 11.51 -1.03 -32.88
N CYS A 766 11.37 -1.23 -31.57
CA CYS A 766 12.49 -1.45 -30.66
C CYS A 766 13.37 -2.65 -31.09
N PRO A 767 14.66 -2.43 -31.42
CA PRO A 767 15.55 -3.51 -31.87
C PRO A 767 15.82 -4.52 -30.75
N ARG A 768 15.74 -4.10 -29.47
CA ARG A 768 15.93 -4.98 -28.31
C ARG A 768 14.85 -6.07 -28.25
N ARG A 769 13.64 -5.85 -28.78
CA ARG A 769 12.57 -6.86 -28.79
C ARG A 769 12.77 -7.97 -29.84
N LYS A 770 13.78 -7.85 -30.72
CA LYS A 770 14.10 -8.84 -31.78
C LYS A 770 15.06 -9.95 -31.30
N SER A 771 15.26 -10.09 -30.00
CA SER A 771 16.09 -11.13 -29.41
C SER A 771 15.43 -11.67 -28.14
N PRO A 772 15.62 -12.96 -27.82
CA PRO A 772 15.11 -13.54 -26.59
C PRO A 772 15.99 -13.08 -25.42
N HIS A 773 15.34 -12.68 -24.32
CA HIS A 773 16.01 -12.20 -23.12
C HIS A 773 15.68 -13.06 -21.91
N ALA A 774 16.59 -13.10 -20.94
CA ALA A 774 16.33 -13.66 -19.62
C ALA A 774 17.09 -12.89 -18.53
N LEU A 775 16.57 -12.94 -17.31
CA LEU A 775 17.31 -12.60 -16.11
C LEU A 775 17.97 -13.85 -15.56
N LEU A 776 19.31 -13.87 -15.51
CA LEU A 776 20.07 -14.91 -14.83
C LEU A 776 20.22 -14.54 -13.36
N ASP A 777 19.80 -15.43 -12.47
CA ASP A 777 20.02 -15.25 -11.03
C ASP A 777 21.37 -15.83 -10.56
N ARG A 778 21.72 -15.55 -9.29
CA ARG A 778 22.94 -16.08 -8.65
C ARG A 778 23.00 -17.61 -8.51
N LYS A 779 21.90 -18.34 -8.75
CA LYS A 779 21.82 -19.80 -8.69
C LYS A 779 21.89 -20.44 -10.08
N GLY A 780 21.96 -19.64 -11.14
CA GLY A 780 22.02 -20.11 -12.52
C GLY A 780 20.65 -20.33 -13.17
N TYR A 781 19.56 -19.88 -12.56
CA TYR A 781 18.24 -19.95 -13.18
C TYR A 781 18.04 -18.78 -14.14
N GLU A 782 17.58 -19.09 -15.35
CA GLU A 782 17.27 -18.11 -16.40
C GLU A 782 15.77 -17.85 -16.45
N PHE A 783 15.32 -16.71 -15.96
CA PHE A 783 13.92 -16.28 -15.99
C PHE A 783 13.63 -15.53 -17.29
N PRO A 784 12.84 -16.07 -18.23
CA PRO A 784 12.58 -15.41 -19.51
C PRO A 784 11.91 -14.05 -19.35
N VAL A 785 12.35 -13.07 -20.14
CA VAL A 785 11.79 -11.71 -20.18
C VAL A 785 11.19 -11.45 -21.55
N VAL A 786 9.91 -11.10 -21.58
CA VAL A 786 9.20 -10.63 -22.78
C VAL A 786 8.77 -9.19 -22.56
N THR A 787 8.91 -8.35 -23.59
CA THR A 787 8.40 -6.97 -23.57
C THR A 787 7.29 -6.80 -24.59
N ASP A 788 6.14 -6.33 -24.14
CA ASP A 788 4.96 -6.14 -24.98
C ASP A 788 5.02 -4.87 -25.85
N ALA A 789 3.96 -4.62 -26.61
CA ALA A 789 3.85 -3.45 -27.48
C ALA A 789 3.73 -2.12 -26.71
N MET A 790 3.30 -2.19 -25.45
CA MET A 790 3.18 -1.06 -24.53
C MET A 790 4.44 -0.86 -23.70
N GLY A 791 5.52 -1.61 -23.97
CA GLY A 791 6.77 -1.49 -23.24
C GLY A 791 6.71 -1.99 -21.80
N ARG A 792 5.75 -2.85 -21.47
CA ARG A 792 5.70 -3.57 -20.19
C ARG A 792 6.52 -4.83 -20.27
N SER A 793 7.14 -5.20 -19.16
CA SER A 793 7.92 -6.45 -19.09
C SER A 793 7.14 -7.54 -18.37
N HIS A 794 7.11 -8.71 -18.99
CA HIS A 794 6.57 -9.96 -18.46
C HIS A 794 7.74 -10.86 -18.11
N LEU A 795 7.82 -11.30 -16.86
CA LEU A 795 8.86 -12.21 -16.38
C LEU A 795 8.24 -13.58 -16.16
N TYR A 796 8.84 -14.62 -16.76
CA TYR A 796 8.35 -15.99 -16.65
C TYR A 796 9.24 -16.85 -15.76
N ASN A 797 8.69 -17.95 -15.25
CA ASN A 797 9.43 -18.88 -14.43
C ASN A 797 10.53 -19.57 -15.25
N ALA A 798 11.68 -19.79 -14.61
CA ALA A 798 12.82 -20.47 -15.21
C ALA A 798 12.59 -21.98 -15.42
N VAL A 799 11.65 -22.56 -14.68
CA VAL A 799 11.29 -23.99 -14.75
C VAL A 799 9.84 -24.11 -15.20
N GLU A 800 9.61 -24.86 -16.27
CA GLU A 800 8.27 -25.10 -16.80
C GLU A 800 7.45 -25.98 -15.86
N THR A 801 6.15 -25.69 -15.80
CA THR A 801 5.15 -26.49 -15.12
C THR A 801 4.74 -27.66 -16.02
N ASP A 802 4.65 -28.86 -15.44
CA ASP A 802 3.96 -30.02 -16.03
C ASP A 802 3.22 -30.76 -14.91
N ILE A 803 1.92 -30.49 -14.80
CA ILE A 803 1.01 -31.19 -13.91
C ILE A 803 0.07 -32.13 -14.67
N ALA A 804 0.33 -32.41 -15.95
CA ALA A 804 -0.41 -33.40 -16.74
C ALA A 804 -0.52 -34.80 -16.10
N PRO A 805 0.46 -35.29 -15.30
CA PRO A 805 0.29 -36.53 -14.53
C PRO A 805 -0.85 -36.50 -13.52
N ALA A 806 -1.24 -35.32 -13.02
CA ALA A 806 -2.34 -35.14 -12.07
C ALA A 806 -3.72 -35.07 -12.75
N MET A 807 -3.81 -35.30 -14.06
CA MET A 807 -5.06 -35.21 -14.81
C MET A 807 -6.22 -36.05 -14.20
N PRO A 808 -6.01 -37.31 -13.75
CA PRO A 808 -7.08 -38.08 -13.10
C PRO A 808 -7.63 -37.40 -11.85
N ASP A 809 -6.74 -36.88 -11.00
CA ASP A 809 -7.12 -36.21 -9.75
C ASP A 809 -7.82 -34.88 -10.03
N LEU A 810 -7.35 -34.12 -11.02
CA LEU A 810 -7.99 -32.88 -11.45
C LEU A 810 -9.39 -33.10 -12.04
N LEU A 811 -9.58 -34.17 -12.82
CA LEU A 811 -10.91 -34.59 -13.30
C LEU A 811 -11.82 -34.95 -12.13
N ALA A 812 -11.31 -35.72 -11.17
CA ALA A 812 -12.08 -36.10 -9.97
C ALA A 812 -12.43 -34.89 -9.10
N ALA A 813 -11.57 -33.89 -9.05
CA ALA A 813 -11.82 -32.61 -8.38
C ALA A 813 -12.88 -31.76 -9.07
N GLY A 814 -13.28 -32.06 -10.31
CA GLY A 814 -14.29 -31.30 -11.06
C GLY A 814 -13.72 -30.21 -11.97
N ILE A 815 -12.41 -30.19 -12.21
CA ILE A 815 -11.80 -29.30 -13.21
C ILE A 815 -12.22 -29.74 -14.61
N SER A 816 -12.66 -28.80 -15.43
CA SER A 816 -13.14 -29.07 -16.80
C SER A 816 -12.25 -28.46 -17.88
N SER A 817 -11.30 -27.59 -17.53
CA SER A 817 -10.47 -26.88 -18.51
C SER A 817 -8.97 -26.93 -18.15
N TYR A 818 -8.12 -27.22 -19.13
CA TYR A 818 -6.69 -27.45 -18.92
C TYR A 818 -5.86 -26.61 -19.89
N MET A 819 -5.11 -25.63 -19.37
CA MET A 819 -4.35 -24.69 -20.17
C MET A 819 -2.95 -25.22 -20.49
N VAL A 820 -2.56 -25.11 -21.75
CA VAL A 820 -1.15 -25.15 -22.18
C VAL A 820 -0.71 -23.71 -22.47
N ASP A 821 0.23 -23.17 -21.69
CA ASP A 821 0.85 -21.89 -22.02
C ASP A 821 2.01 -22.10 -23.00
N ALA A 822 1.78 -21.72 -24.26
CA ALA A 822 2.73 -21.80 -25.35
C ALA A 822 3.27 -20.42 -25.77
N THR A 823 3.18 -19.41 -24.89
CA THR A 823 3.66 -18.04 -25.15
C THR A 823 5.15 -18.00 -25.49
N LEU A 824 5.95 -18.84 -24.82
CA LEU A 824 7.40 -18.95 -25.01
C LEU A 824 7.82 -20.08 -25.97
N MET A 825 6.86 -20.72 -26.63
CA MET A 825 7.12 -21.86 -27.50
C MET A 825 7.16 -21.47 -28.98
N ASN A 826 7.80 -22.31 -29.78
CA ASN A 826 7.66 -22.34 -31.23
C ASN A 826 6.50 -23.28 -31.65
N ALA A 827 6.22 -23.36 -32.95
CA ALA A 827 5.07 -24.13 -33.46
C ALA A 827 5.18 -25.65 -33.25
N GLU A 828 6.39 -26.20 -33.27
CA GLU A 828 6.64 -27.63 -33.03
C GLU A 828 6.46 -27.97 -31.54
N GLU A 829 7.08 -27.17 -30.67
CA GLU A 829 6.93 -27.27 -29.22
C GLU A 829 5.47 -27.13 -28.79
N THR A 830 4.74 -26.18 -29.39
CA THR A 830 3.30 -25.99 -29.17
C THR A 830 2.50 -27.24 -29.54
N ALA A 831 2.75 -27.84 -30.71
CA ALA A 831 2.04 -29.04 -31.15
C ALA A 831 2.30 -30.22 -30.20
N HIS A 832 3.54 -30.37 -29.73
CA HIS A 832 3.92 -31.41 -28.79
C HIS A 832 3.25 -31.21 -27.42
N ALA A 833 3.31 -30.00 -26.85
CA ALA A 833 2.70 -29.69 -25.56
C ALA A 833 1.18 -29.89 -25.57
N VAL A 834 0.49 -29.43 -26.62
CA VAL A 834 -0.95 -29.63 -26.79
C VAL A 834 -1.29 -31.11 -26.98
N GLY A 835 -0.54 -31.82 -27.83
CA GLY A 835 -0.74 -33.26 -28.04
C GLY A 835 -0.56 -34.07 -26.74
N ARG A 836 0.40 -33.66 -25.90
CA ARG A 836 0.60 -34.23 -24.56
C ARG A 836 -0.62 -33.98 -23.65
N ALA A 837 -1.15 -32.76 -23.61
CA ALA A 837 -2.34 -32.43 -22.82
C ALA A 837 -3.57 -33.25 -23.28
N ILE A 838 -3.79 -33.36 -24.59
CA ILE A 838 -4.87 -34.19 -25.17
C ILE A 838 -4.69 -35.66 -24.80
N ARG A 839 -3.46 -36.19 -24.88
CA ARG A 839 -3.17 -37.56 -24.46
C ARG A 839 -3.42 -37.75 -22.96
N ALA A 840 -3.00 -36.82 -22.11
CA ALA A 840 -3.22 -36.87 -20.68
C ALA A 840 -4.72 -36.96 -20.37
N LEU A 841 -5.52 -36.09 -20.99
CA LEU A 841 -6.98 -36.07 -20.84
C LEU A 841 -7.61 -37.39 -21.29
N HIS A 842 -7.22 -37.89 -22.47
CA HIS A 842 -7.75 -39.14 -23.02
C HIS A 842 -7.45 -40.36 -22.12
N VAL A 843 -6.19 -40.50 -21.67
CA VAL A 843 -5.78 -41.62 -20.80
C VAL A 843 -6.49 -41.55 -19.44
N ALA A 844 -6.65 -40.35 -18.89
CA ALA A 844 -7.34 -40.18 -17.62
C ALA A 844 -8.86 -40.47 -17.73
N GLN A 845 -9.52 -40.03 -18.82
CA GLN A 845 -10.95 -40.24 -19.04
C GLN A 845 -11.31 -41.71 -19.35
N ASN A 846 -10.48 -42.40 -20.14
CA ASN A 846 -10.79 -43.77 -20.59
C ASN A 846 -10.25 -44.85 -19.66
N ASP A 847 -9.04 -44.66 -19.15
CA ASP A 847 -8.34 -45.70 -18.39
C ASP A 847 -8.22 -45.38 -16.90
N GLY A 848 -8.59 -44.17 -16.47
CA GLY A 848 -8.36 -43.69 -15.10
C GLY A 848 -6.88 -43.52 -14.75
N ASN A 849 -5.98 -43.56 -15.74
CA ASN A 849 -4.54 -43.62 -15.53
C ASN A 849 -3.86 -42.26 -15.73
N ALA A 850 -2.69 -42.10 -15.11
CA ALA A 850 -1.84 -40.93 -15.27
C ALA A 850 -0.79 -41.16 -16.38
N ILE A 851 -0.38 -40.08 -17.05
CA ILE A 851 0.82 -40.10 -17.91
C ILE A 851 2.08 -39.79 -17.09
N ALA A 852 3.25 -40.20 -17.58
CA ALA A 852 4.52 -39.91 -16.91
C ALA A 852 4.89 -38.42 -16.97
N LYS A 853 5.42 -37.87 -15.88
CA LYS A 853 5.90 -36.48 -15.78
C LYS A 853 7.10 -36.22 -16.70
N MET A 854 7.15 -35.03 -17.31
CA MET A 854 8.31 -34.60 -18.08
C MET A 854 9.54 -34.37 -17.18
N PRO A 855 10.75 -34.77 -17.59
CA PRO A 855 11.98 -34.42 -16.88
C PRO A 855 12.15 -32.91 -16.74
N ASN A 856 12.81 -32.46 -15.66
CA ASN A 856 13.15 -31.04 -15.42
C ASN A 856 11.96 -30.06 -15.35
N THR A 857 10.77 -30.55 -14.99
CA THR A 857 9.56 -29.73 -14.81
C THR A 857 9.12 -29.66 -13.35
N THR A 858 8.45 -28.57 -12.99
CA THR A 858 7.85 -28.39 -11.66
C THR A 858 6.36 -28.77 -11.66
N SER A 859 5.85 -29.09 -10.49
CA SER A 859 4.39 -29.23 -10.27
C SER A 859 3.79 -27.98 -9.61
N GLY A 860 4.57 -26.89 -9.52
CA GLY A 860 4.18 -25.66 -8.84
C GLY A 860 3.77 -25.95 -7.39
N HIS A 861 2.63 -25.38 -7.00
CA HIS A 861 2.06 -25.53 -5.66
C HIS A 861 1.02 -26.64 -5.51
N LEU A 862 0.76 -27.41 -6.57
CA LEU A 862 -0.32 -28.42 -6.58
C LEU A 862 -0.27 -29.38 -5.39
N TYR A 863 0.94 -29.79 -4.99
CA TYR A 863 1.16 -30.69 -3.84
C TYR A 863 1.79 -30.02 -2.62
N ARG A 864 2.24 -28.77 -2.75
CA ARG A 864 2.95 -28.02 -1.71
C ARG A 864 2.42 -26.60 -1.72
N GLY A 865 1.48 -26.32 -0.82
CA GLY A 865 0.83 -25.01 -0.73
C GLY A 865 1.81 -23.88 -0.43
N VAL A 866 1.29 -22.66 -0.50
CA VAL A 866 2.03 -21.44 -0.17
C VAL A 866 1.90 -21.09 1.31
N SER A 867 2.95 -20.46 1.85
CA SER A 867 2.96 -19.88 3.20
C SER A 867 2.31 -18.51 3.25
#